data_AF-A0AAN8B8A5-F1
#
_entry.id   AF-A0AAN8B8A5-F1
#
_cell.length_a   1.000
_cell.length_b   1.000
_cell.length_c   1.000
_cell.angle_alpha   90.00
_cell.angle_beta   90.00
_cell.angle_gamma   90.00
#
_symmetry.space_group_name_H-M   'P 1'
#
loop_
_entity.id
_entity.type
_entity.pdbx_description
1 polymer ?
#
loop_
_entity_poly.entity_id
_entity_poly.type
_entity_poly.pdbx_seq_one_letter_code
_entity_poly.pdbx_strand_id
1 'polypeptide(L)'
;MSLNRIPTTEQSAEYSVEYSVQGPSDTGHGGSQTREVSVLQSRCCRCLPRAARLAFAPESLERIYQNYFRRQRQENLLVLALFAALFNSFIIIMCAVVYTQDKLAMVVVATMGLSADAGLYALCRLQKLPASPVARGAVPYILWLMINVHVLCYMCLNYERFPQGSDSVGWQAFFTFSSFLTLPLDLGPLLRLTALSSGIHTLVLGVTVAQKSEDDLQGPMLVRQLLANMMLYLCSASVGVLSYYMADRKYRTAFLEARQSLQVKVTLEEESTQQEELLLSILPKHIADEMLQGMKNQASELGGQQQQQFNTMYMYRHENVSILFADIVGFTQLSSTCSAQELVKLLNELFALFDQLAEDHHQLRIKILGDCYYCICGLPDFREDHAACSINMGLAMVDAISYVREKTKTEVDMRVGVHTGTVLGGVLGQKKWQFDVWSTDVTVANKMESGGIPGRVHISQTTKDCLLGGFDLEPGEGGERCEYLMEKGINTYLVLVPKQAANGLNANKPGMLSNTNSNQLINTTVTNGNATSPQLTAADSIQENNKLAEEQEINKRLQHELLERETQQILKDHKINPVLLGFVDGKLEEQYSSEKEKRSGAAFCCCIIVLFFITAMEVFIDPLLAVNYVTLTIGEVLLLILTVCSLAAIFPRMFSKRLVSFSVWIDHTRWARNTWAMAAIFVLTMAVIADMLSCVPPSLQIFNSTSGPVLESLGGPRLCTEPKALQLHGCDVTHRHLHAGSGQPPD
;
A
#
# COMPACT_ATOMS: atom_id res chain seq x y z
N MET A 1 -48.09 -36.99 -1.93
CA MET A 1 -48.05 -36.00 -3.04
C MET A 1 -46.75 -35.22 -2.89
N SER A 2 -45.66 -35.62 -3.57
CA SER A 2 -45.31 -35.23 -4.96
C SER A 2 -45.06 -33.72 -5.06
N LEU A 3 -43.81 -33.30 -4.90
CA LEU A 3 -42.86 -32.88 -5.95
C LEU A 3 -42.95 -31.38 -6.29
N ASN A 4 -41.92 -30.62 -5.91
CA ASN A 4 -41.03 -29.97 -6.88
C ASN A 4 -39.84 -29.31 -6.17
N ARG A 5 -38.69 -29.98 -6.24
CA ARG A 5 -37.37 -29.40 -5.96
C ARG A 5 -36.80 -29.00 -7.32
N ILE A 6 -36.61 -27.70 -7.52
CA ILE A 6 -35.86 -27.17 -8.67
C ILE A 6 -34.37 -27.24 -8.28
N PRO A 7 -33.50 -27.94 -9.02
CA PRO A 7 -32.07 -27.87 -8.80
C PRO A 7 -31.51 -26.64 -9.53
N THR A 8 -31.05 -25.65 -8.78
CA THR A 8 -30.27 -24.53 -9.31
C THR A 8 -28.92 -25.04 -9.78
N THR A 9 -28.67 -24.90 -11.08
CA THR A 9 -27.41 -25.21 -11.76
C THR A 9 -26.52 -23.97 -11.69
N GLU A 10 -25.92 -23.72 -10.53
CA GLU A 10 -24.86 -22.71 -10.37
C GLU A 10 -23.55 -23.42 -10.06
N GLN A 11 -22.86 -23.90 -11.09
CA GLN A 11 -21.49 -24.41 -10.96
C GLN A 11 -20.81 -24.46 -12.34
N SER A 12 -20.70 -23.32 -13.02
CA SER A 12 -19.89 -23.23 -14.26
C SER A 12 -19.34 -21.84 -14.60
N ALA A 13 -19.49 -20.81 -13.75
CA ALA A 13 -19.04 -19.44 -14.09
C ALA A 13 -17.85 -18.90 -13.26
N GLU A 14 -17.39 -19.62 -12.23
CA GLU A 14 -16.49 -19.03 -11.22
C GLU A 14 -14.98 -19.09 -11.55
N TYR A 15 -14.60 -19.53 -12.75
CA TYR A 15 -13.18 -19.79 -13.06
C TYR A 15 -12.62 -19.05 -14.28
N SER A 16 -13.25 -17.96 -14.71
CA SER A 16 -12.71 -17.12 -15.80
C SER A 16 -13.00 -15.62 -15.64
N VAL A 17 -13.19 -15.13 -14.42
CA VAL A 17 -13.30 -13.69 -14.16
C VAL A 17 -12.34 -13.34 -13.04
N GLU A 18 -11.20 -12.74 -13.37
CA GLU A 18 -10.34 -12.09 -12.37
C GLU A 18 -10.05 -10.65 -12.82
N TYR A 19 -10.61 -9.73 -12.02
CA TYR A 19 -10.46 -8.27 -11.97
C TYR A 19 -11.31 -7.41 -12.92
N SER A 20 -12.63 -7.59 -12.82
CA SER A 20 -13.61 -6.53 -13.00
C SER A 20 -14.38 -6.33 -11.70
N VAL A 21 -14.14 -5.24 -10.97
CA VAL A 21 -14.89 -4.90 -9.75
C VAL A 21 -16.04 -3.98 -10.10
N GLN A 22 -17.24 -4.39 -9.73
CA GLN A 22 -18.50 -3.66 -9.83
C GLN A 22 -18.62 -2.77 -8.58
N GLY A 23 -18.60 -1.45 -8.75
CA GLY A 23 -19.02 -0.50 -7.72
C GLY A 23 -20.55 -0.48 -7.56
N PRO A 24 -21.09 0.18 -6.53
CA PRO A 24 -22.53 0.29 -6.34
C PRO A 24 -23.18 0.94 -7.57
N SER A 25 -24.34 0.43 -7.92
CA SER A 25 -25.01 0.65 -9.20
C SER A 25 -25.64 2.03 -9.27
N ASP A 26 -24.98 2.97 -9.93
CA ASP A 26 -25.65 4.14 -10.50
C ASP A 26 -26.09 3.81 -11.94
N THR A 27 -27.40 3.77 -12.12
CA THR A 27 -28.05 3.64 -13.43
C THR A 27 -27.91 4.94 -14.22
N GLY A 28 -26.92 5.01 -15.13
CA GLY A 28 -26.83 6.11 -16.09
C GLY A 28 -25.58 6.01 -16.98
N HIS A 29 -25.80 5.66 -18.26
CA HIS A 29 -24.87 5.66 -19.40
C HIS A 29 -23.40 6.14 -19.22
N GLY A 30 -22.46 5.22 -19.44
CA GLY A 30 -21.04 5.53 -19.76
C GLY A 30 -20.10 4.38 -19.39
N GLY A 31 -19.32 3.86 -20.34
CA GLY A 31 -18.62 2.57 -20.23
C GLY A 31 -17.62 2.44 -19.06
N SER A 32 -17.77 1.37 -18.29
CA SER A 32 -16.82 0.91 -17.28
C SER A 32 -15.56 0.36 -17.97
N GLN A 33 -14.46 1.12 -17.95
CA GLN A 33 -13.12 0.62 -18.27
C GLN A 33 -12.54 -0.03 -17.02
N THR A 34 -12.66 -1.34 -16.94
CA THR A 34 -11.92 -2.21 -16.01
C THR A 34 -10.42 -2.08 -16.27
N ARG A 35 -9.67 -1.49 -15.33
CA ARG A 35 -8.19 -1.43 -15.37
C ARG A 35 -7.62 -2.83 -15.11
N GLU A 36 -7.59 -3.65 -16.15
CA GLU A 36 -6.81 -4.89 -16.16
C GLU A 36 -5.33 -4.59 -15.93
N VAL A 37 -4.64 -5.46 -15.18
CA VAL A 37 -3.17 -5.57 -15.19
C VAL A 37 -2.77 -6.03 -16.59
N SER A 38 -2.67 -5.09 -17.53
CA SER A 38 -2.32 -5.43 -18.91
C SER A 38 -0.84 -5.77 -18.99
N VAL A 39 -0.56 -7.04 -19.27
CA VAL A 39 0.78 -7.58 -19.52
C VAL A 39 1.40 -6.88 -20.72
N LEU A 40 2.40 -6.03 -20.50
CA LEU A 40 3.09 -5.34 -21.59
C LEU A 40 3.94 -6.32 -22.42
N GLN A 41 3.68 -6.36 -23.72
CA GLN A 41 4.38 -7.20 -24.69
C GLN A 41 5.75 -6.60 -25.04
N SER A 42 6.80 -6.89 -24.26
CA SER A 42 8.17 -6.47 -24.60
C SER A 42 8.73 -7.26 -25.80
N ARG A 43 9.16 -6.53 -26.85
CA ARG A 43 9.56 -7.03 -28.18
C ARG A 43 10.91 -7.77 -28.27
N CYS A 44 11.72 -7.88 -27.21
CA CYS A 44 13.13 -8.27 -27.39
C CYS A 44 13.59 -9.63 -26.80
N CYS A 45 12.75 -10.42 -26.11
CA CYS A 45 13.15 -11.74 -25.61
C CYS A 45 12.05 -12.79 -25.82
N ARG A 46 12.16 -13.64 -26.85
CA ARG A 46 11.18 -14.70 -27.16
C ARG A 46 11.31 -15.96 -26.28
N CYS A 47 12.34 -16.06 -25.43
CA CYS A 47 12.68 -17.30 -24.73
C CYS A 47 11.99 -17.50 -23.37
N LEU A 48 11.35 -16.47 -22.81
CA LEU A 48 10.59 -16.58 -21.55
C LEU A 48 9.09 -16.71 -21.83
N PRO A 49 8.38 -17.69 -21.21
CA PRO A 49 6.95 -17.89 -21.43
C PRO A 49 6.16 -16.60 -21.12
N ARG A 50 5.04 -16.38 -21.84
CA ARG A 50 4.17 -15.19 -21.67
C ARG A 50 3.74 -14.95 -20.21
N ALA A 51 3.66 -16.01 -19.41
CA ALA A 51 3.34 -15.92 -17.97
C ALA A 51 4.44 -15.25 -17.12
N ALA A 52 5.71 -15.23 -17.55
CA ALA A 52 6.82 -14.68 -16.77
C ALA A 52 7.02 -13.16 -16.94
N ARG A 53 6.19 -12.50 -17.76
CA ARG A 53 6.20 -11.05 -17.96
C ARG A 53 4.98 -10.45 -17.27
N LEU A 54 5.07 -10.23 -15.96
CA LEU A 54 4.13 -9.34 -15.28
C LEU A 54 4.76 -7.96 -15.25
N ALA A 55 4.17 -7.00 -15.96
CA ALA A 55 4.50 -5.59 -15.87
C ALA A 55 3.18 -4.82 -15.88
N PHE A 56 3.09 -3.75 -15.09
CA PHE A 56 1.90 -2.92 -15.05
C PHE A 56 1.75 -2.07 -16.32
N ALA A 57 0.50 -1.88 -16.75
CA ALA A 57 0.11 -1.11 -17.94
C ALA A 57 0.62 0.35 -17.95
N PRO A 58 0.71 1.07 -16.81
CA PRO A 58 1.40 2.34 -16.72
C PRO A 58 2.86 2.15 -16.27
N GLU A 59 3.82 2.68 -17.05
CA GLU A 59 5.24 2.62 -16.68
C GLU A 59 5.57 3.35 -15.37
N SER A 60 4.82 4.40 -15.04
CA SER A 60 4.97 5.13 -13.77
C SER A 60 4.69 4.22 -12.57
N LEU A 61 3.61 3.43 -12.64
CA LEU A 61 3.24 2.49 -11.60
C LEU A 61 4.24 1.34 -11.49
N GLU A 62 4.72 0.83 -12.63
CA GLU A 62 5.78 -0.19 -12.64
C GLU A 62 7.05 0.34 -11.98
N ARG A 63 7.46 1.60 -12.22
CA ARG A 63 8.63 2.20 -11.53
C ARG A 63 8.43 2.30 -10.02
N ILE A 64 7.24 2.71 -9.56
CA ILE A 64 6.92 2.78 -8.13
C ILE A 64 6.98 1.38 -7.50
N TYR A 65 6.39 0.38 -8.17
CA TYR A 65 6.45 -1.01 -7.74
C TYR A 65 7.89 -1.54 -7.69
N GLN A 66 8.70 -1.30 -8.72
CA GLN A 66 10.09 -1.78 -8.76
C GLN A 66 10.93 -1.16 -7.65
N ASN A 67 10.72 0.13 -7.34
CA ASN A 67 11.37 0.77 -6.20
C ASN A 67 10.92 0.16 -4.86
N TYR A 68 9.61 -0.08 -4.70
CA TYR A 68 9.06 -0.77 -3.54
C TYR A 68 9.64 -2.19 -3.38
N PHE A 69 9.66 -2.99 -4.45
CA PHE A 69 10.18 -4.35 -4.46
C PHE A 69 11.68 -4.43 -4.12
N ARG A 70 12.51 -3.55 -4.72
CA ARG A 70 13.94 -3.50 -4.41
C ARG A 70 14.20 -3.09 -2.96
N ARG A 71 13.42 -2.14 -2.45
CA ARG A 71 13.53 -1.67 -1.07
C ARG A 71 13.16 -2.76 -0.06
N GLN A 72 12.07 -3.47 -0.31
CA GLN A 72 11.64 -4.59 0.54
C GLN A 72 12.71 -5.70 0.61
N ARG A 73 13.40 -5.97 -0.50
CA ARG A 73 14.48 -6.98 -0.54
C ARG A 73 15.82 -6.45 -0.02
N GLN A 74 15.98 -5.14 0.12
CA GLN A 74 17.20 -4.56 0.67
C GLN A 74 17.40 -4.93 2.15
N GLU A 75 16.32 -5.15 2.90
CA GLU A 75 16.40 -5.70 4.26
C GLU A 75 16.93 -7.15 4.25
N ASN A 76 16.54 -7.94 3.25
CA ASN A 76 16.99 -9.32 3.08
C ASN A 76 18.48 -9.43 2.66
N LEU A 77 19.08 -8.34 2.15
CA LEU A 77 20.50 -8.28 1.81
C LEU A 77 21.39 -8.61 3.03
N LEU A 78 20.98 -8.16 4.22
CA LEU A 78 21.70 -8.41 5.47
C LEU A 78 21.74 -9.89 5.82
N VAL A 79 20.70 -10.64 5.46
CA VAL A 79 20.64 -12.11 5.66
C VAL A 79 21.66 -12.81 4.77
N LEU A 80 21.85 -12.35 3.52
CA LEU A 80 22.87 -12.91 2.63
C LEU A 80 24.30 -12.62 3.15
N ALA A 81 24.55 -11.41 3.65
CA ALA A 81 25.82 -11.07 4.29
C ALA A 81 26.09 -11.93 5.52
N LEU A 82 25.06 -12.24 6.32
CA LEU A 82 25.17 -13.18 7.44
C LEU A 82 25.53 -14.60 6.97
N PHE A 83 24.92 -15.10 5.89
CA PHE A 83 25.28 -16.41 5.33
C PHE A 83 26.73 -16.44 4.81
N ALA A 84 27.21 -15.35 4.21
CA ALA A 84 28.62 -15.22 3.80
C ALA A 84 29.57 -15.27 5.01
N ALA A 85 29.24 -14.54 6.08
CA ALA A 85 29.99 -14.56 7.34
C ALA A 85 30.00 -15.95 7.99
N LEU A 86 28.86 -16.66 7.98
CA LEU A 86 28.76 -18.03 8.51
C LEU A 86 29.60 -19.01 7.68
N PHE A 87 29.64 -18.86 6.36
CA PHE A 87 30.52 -19.67 5.49
C PHE A 87 32.00 -19.45 5.82
N ASN A 88 32.44 -18.19 5.96
CA ASN A 88 33.81 -17.89 6.37
C ASN A 88 34.13 -18.41 7.79
N SER A 89 33.16 -18.31 8.71
CA SER A 89 33.29 -18.85 10.07
C SER A 89 33.42 -20.38 10.07
N PHE A 90 32.62 -21.06 9.23
CA PHE A 90 32.71 -22.50 9.03
C PHE A 90 34.11 -22.92 8.53
N ILE A 91 34.68 -22.18 7.58
CA ILE A 91 36.05 -22.45 7.09
C ILE A 91 37.07 -22.31 8.22
N ILE A 92 36.98 -21.26 9.05
CA ILE A 92 37.89 -21.04 10.18
C ILE A 92 37.79 -22.19 11.19
N ILE A 93 36.57 -22.59 11.55
CA ILE A 93 36.33 -23.70 12.48
C ILE A 93 36.86 -25.02 11.91
N MET A 94 36.59 -25.31 10.64
CA MET A 94 37.11 -26.52 9.99
C MET A 94 38.64 -26.51 9.94
N CYS A 95 39.26 -25.37 9.68
CA CYS A 95 40.71 -25.22 9.73
C CYS A 95 41.29 -25.43 11.14
N ALA A 96 40.56 -25.05 12.19
CA ALA A 96 41.01 -25.20 13.57
C ALA A 96 40.82 -26.63 14.12
N VAL A 97 39.75 -27.32 13.71
CA VAL A 97 39.36 -28.63 14.27
C VAL A 97 39.89 -29.80 13.44
N VAL A 98 39.88 -29.69 12.11
CA VAL A 98 40.10 -30.85 11.20
C VAL A 98 41.42 -30.75 10.44
N TYR A 99 41.87 -29.55 10.06
CA TYR A 99 43.07 -29.36 9.25
C TYR A 99 44.31 -29.01 10.10
N THR A 100 45.47 -29.57 9.75
CA THR A 100 46.76 -29.35 10.43
C THR A 100 47.32 -27.93 10.24
N GLN A 101 48.40 -27.57 10.97
CA GLN A 101 49.03 -26.23 10.96
C GLN A 101 49.47 -25.69 9.58
N ASP A 102 49.43 -26.50 8.52
CA ASP A 102 49.90 -26.14 7.18
C ASP A 102 48.91 -25.28 6.36
N LYS A 103 47.75 -24.89 6.91
CA LYS A 103 46.70 -24.13 6.20
C LYS A 103 46.56 -22.67 6.64
N LEU A 104 47.66 -22.03 7.04
CA LEU A 104 47.67 -20.62 7.49
C LEU A 104 47.04 -19.67 6.45
N ALA A 105 47.32 -19.87 5.16
CA ALA A 105 46.77 -19.04 4.08
C ALA A 105 45.24 -19.07 4.01
N MET A 106 44.62 -20.23 4.26
CA MET A 106 43.16 -20.37 4.25
C MET A 106 42.51 -19.66 5.44
N VAL A 107 43.14 -19.74 6.61
CA VAL A 107 42.67 -19.02 7.81
C VAL A 107 42.79 -17.51 7.63
N VAL A 108 43.90 -17.02 7.06
CA VAL A 108 44.09 -15.59 6.77
C VAL A 108 43.03 -15.09 5.78
N VAL A 109 42.78 -15.82 4.69
CA VAL A 109 41.76 -15.41 3.71
C VAL A 109 40.35 -15.46 4.32
N ALA A 110 40.00 -16.49 5.08
CA ALA A 110 38.68 -16.60 5.71
C ALA A 110 38.45 -15.53 6.79
N THR A 111 39.48 -15.17 7.57
CA THR A 111 39.39 -14.08 8.57
C THR A 111 39.29 -12.70 7.93
N MET A 112 40.01 -12.46 6.82
CA MET A 112 39.84 -11.25 6.01
C MET A 112 38.43 -11.17 5.41
N GLY A 113 37.93 -12.28 4.86
CA GLY A 113 36.57 -12.37 4.31
C GLY A 113 35.49 -12.11 5.36
N LEU A 114 35.60 -12.74 6.54
CA LEU A 114 34.71 -12.51 7.68
C LEU A 114 34.70 -11.05 8.12
N SER A 115 35.88 -10.43 8.19
CA SER A 115 36.02 -9.01 8.56
C SER A 115 35.35 -8.09 7.53
N ALA A 116 35.49 -8.41 6.24
CA ALA A 116 34.84 -7.67 5.16
C ALA A 116 33.30 -7.83 5.20
N ASP A 117 32.80 -9.05 5.39
CA ASP A 117 31.36 -9.33 5.52
C ASP A 117 30.75 -8.61 6.73
N ALA A 118 31.43 -8.64 7.89
CA ALA A 118 31.01 -7.95 9.10
C ALA A 118 31.03 -6.42 8.94
N GLY A 119 32.06 -5.88 8.27
CA GLY A 119 32.15 -4.47 7.93
C GLY A 119 31.01 -4.02 7.03
N LEU A 120 30.70 -4.78 5.98
CA LEU A 120 29.59 -4.50 5.07
C LEU A 120 28.24 -4.59 5.78
N TYR A 121 28.04 -5.61 6.63
CA TYR A 121 26.84 -5.76 7.46
C TYR A 121 26.64 -4.54 8.37
N ALA A 122 27.70 -4.09 9.06
CA ALA A 122 27.64 -2.93 9.94
C ALA A 122 27.36 -1.62 9.17
N LEU A 123 27.99 -1.43 8.00
CA LEU A 123 27.75 -0.26 7.14
C LEU A 123 26.29 -0.18 6.67
N CYS A 124 25.73 -1.32 6.25
CA CYS A 124 24.34 -1.43 5.85
C CYS A 124 23.36 -1.22 7.02
N ARG A 125 23.63 -1.83 8.18
CA ARG A 125 22.81 -1.68 9.41
C ARG A 125 22.80 -0.26 9.95
N LEU A 126 23.96 0.40 9.99
CA LEU A 126 24.10 1.76 10.52
C LEU A 126 23.70 2.85 9.51
N GLN A 127 23.23 2.46 8.32
CA GLN A 127 22.85 3.36 7.22
C GLN A 127 23.94 4.39 6.85
N LYS A 128 25.22 4.08 7.11
CA LYS A 128 26.37 4.98 6.85
C LYS A 128 26.84 4.96 5.40
N LEU A 129 26.11 4.31 4.51
CA LEU A 129 26.44 4.26 3.09
C LEU A 129 26.23 5.64 2.44
N PRO A 130 27.04 6.00 1.42
CA PRO A 130 26.91 7.28 0.73
C PRO A 130 25.47 7.46 0.20
N ALA A 131 24.89 8.64 0.43
CA ALA A 131 23.51 8.94 0.03
C ALA A 131 23.26 8.82 -1.49
N SER A 132 24.33 8.83 -2.30
CA SER A 132 24.23 8.71 -3.75
C SER A 132 23.47 7.43 -4.16
N PRO A 133 22.48 7.53 -5.06
CA PRO A 133 21.69 6.37 -5.50
C PRO A 133 22.56 5.32 -6.22
N VAL A 134 23.65 5.76 -6.86
CA VAL A 134 24.61 4.89 -7.55
C VAL A 134 25.36 4.00 -6.55
N ALA A 135 25.85 4.56 -5.43
CA ALA A 135 26.56 3.78 -4.42
C ALA A 135 25.65 2.72 -3.78
N ARG A 136 24.40 3.09 -3.46
CA ARG A 136 23.41 2.15 -2.91
C ARG A 136 23.05 1.03 -3.91
N GLY A 137 22.93 1.37 -5.19
CA GLY A 137 22.70 0.40 -6.26
C GLY A 137 23.88 -0.57 -6.49
N ALA A 138 25.10 -0.19 -6.12
CA ALA A 138 26.30 -1.02 -6.29
C ALA A 138 26.46 -2.09 -5.18
N VAL A 139 25.92 -1.86 -3.98
CA VAL A 139 26.08 -2.75 -2.82
C VAL A 139 25.72 -4.22 -3.10
N PRO A 140 24.59 -4.55 -3.76
CA PRO A 140 24.24 -5.94 -4.07
C PRO A 140 25.27 -6.64 -4.97
N TYR A 141 25.85 -5.91 -5.93
CA TYR A 141 26.88 -6.43 -6.83
C TYR A 141 28.20 -6.66 -6.11
N ILE A 142 28.56 -5.77 -5.18
CA ILE A 142 29.76 -5.91 -4.32
C ILE A 142 29.62 -7.15 -3.43
N LEU A 143 28.48 -7.31 -2.74
CA LEU A 143 28.24 -8.48 -1.89
C LEU A 143 28.26 -9.78 -2.70
N TRP A 144 27.62 -9.81 -3.87
CA TRP A 144 27.67 -10.96 -4.77
C TRP A 144 29.12 -11.29 -5.18
N LEU A 145 29.92 -10.28 -5.54
CA LEU A 145 31.30 -10.47 -5.94
C LEU A 145 32.14 -11.03 -4.79
N MET A 146 31.99 -10.48 -3.59
CA MET A 146 32.69 -10.95 -2.38
C MET A 146 32.41 -12.43 -2.11
N ILE A 147 31.15 -12.85 -2.15
CA ILE A 147 30.75 -14.25 -1.95
C ILE A 147 31.40 -15.17 -2.99
N ASN A 148 31.39 -14.76 -4.27
CA ASN A 148 32.02 -15.53 -5.34
C ASN A 148 33.53 -15.68 -5.13
N VAL A 149 34.19 -14.61 -4.73
CA VAL A 149 35.62 -14.62 -4.40
C VAL A 149 35.88 -15.55 -3.21
N HIS A 150 35.06 -15.52 -2.16
CA HIS A 150 35.21 -16.42 -1.00
C HIS A 150 35.11 -17.90 -1.41
N VAL A 151 34.13 -18.26 -2.24
CA VAL A 151 33.95 -19.65 -2.72
C VAL A 151 35.12 -20.08 -3.60
N LEU A 152 35.59 -19.22 -4.52
CA LEU A 152 36.73 -19.51 -5.38
C LEU A 152 38.04 -19.63 -4.59
N CYS A 153 38.28 -18.75 -3.62
CA CYS A 153 39.46 -18.82 -2.74
C CYS A 153 39.46 -20.11 -1.91
N TYR A 154 38.30 -20.50 -1.36
CA TYR A 154 38.16 -21.77 -0.65
C TYR A 154 38.55 -22.95 -1.55
N MET A 155 38.04 -22.97 -2.79
CA MET A 155 38.36 -24.02 -3.77
C MET A 155 39.86 -24.06 -4.10
N CYS A 156 40.46 -22.92 -4.47
CA CYS A 156 41.87 -22.85 -4.87
C CYS A 156 42.85 -23.21 -3.73
N LEU A 157 42.55 -22.81 -2.48
CA LEU A 157 43.40 -23.08 -1.33
C LEU A 157 43.20 -24.49 -0.74
N ASN A 158 42.06 -25.14 -1.01
CA ASN A 158 41.81 -26.49 -0.52
C ASN A 158 42.42 -27.61 -1.39
N TYR A 159 43.04 -27.24 -2.51
CA TYR A 159 43.59 -28.10 -3.56
C TYR A 159 44.65 -29.15 -3.14
N GLU A 160 45.23 -29.05 -1.94
CA GLU A 160 46.44 -29.82 -1.62
C GLU A 160 46.23 -31.30 -1.24
N ARG A 161 45.07 -31.72 -0.70
CA ARG A 161 44.98 -33.06 -0.07
C ARG A 161 44.35 -34.14 -0.95
N PHE A 162 43.25 -33.90 -1.67
CA PHE A 162 42.68 -34.79 -2.70
C PHE A 162 41.67 -34.00 -3.58
N PRO A 163 42.00 -33.55 -4.80
CA PRO A 163 41.06 -32.78 -5.60
C PRO A 163 39.96 -33.69 -6.14
N GLN A 164 38.74 -33.56 -5.62
CA GLN A 164 37.56 -34.18 -6.22
C GLN A 164 36.81 -33.15 -7.06
N GLY A 165 36.35 -33.56 -8.24
CA GLY A 165 35.55 -32.69 -9.13
C GLY A 165 34.18 -32.28 -8.56
N SER A 166 33.85 -32.65 -7.33
CA SER A 166 32.66 -32.23 -6.57
C SER A 166 32.96 -31.19 -5.49
N ASP A 167 34.23 -30.83 -5.26
CA ASP A 167 34.61 -29.92 -4.18
C ASP A 167 34.00 -28.52 -4.40
N SER A 168 33.46 -27.94 -3.33
CA SER A 168 32.81 -26.60 -3.27
C SER A 168 31.52 -26.42 -4.10
N VAL A 169 31.11 -27.40 -4.92
CA VAL A 169 29.90 -27.33 -5.77
C VAL A 169 28.63 -27.09 -4.95
N GLY A 170 28.51 -27.73 -3.78
CA GLY A 170 27.37 -27.52 -2.87
C GLY A 170 27.25 -26.08 -2.36
N TRP A 171 28.38 -25.46 -1.99
CA TRP A 171 28.42 -24.05 -1.56
C TRP A 171 28.04 -23.10 -2.69
N GLN A 172 28.55 -23.37 -3.89
CA GLN A 172 28.23 -22.62 -5.10
C GLN A 172 26.73 -22.70 -5.45
N ALA A 173 26.14 -23.90 -5.36
CA ALA A 173 24.71 -24.10 -5.56
C ALA A 173 23.86 -23.38 -4.50
N PHE A 174 24.28 -23.40 -3.23
CA PHE A 174 23.61 -22.70 -2.13
C PHE A 174 23.61 -21.18 -2.34
N PHE A 175 24.77 -20.57 -2.62
CA PHE A 175 24.84 -19.12 -2.82
C PHE A 175 24.16 -18.66 -4.11
N THR A 176 24.13 -19.51 -5.14
CA THR A 176 23.33 -19.27 -6.34
C THR A 176 21.85 -19.16 -6.00
N PHE A 177 21.29 -20.11 -5.25
CA PHE A 177 19.89 -20.09 -4.82
C PHE A 177 19.60 -18.91 -3.89
N SER A 178 20.43 -18.70 -2.87
CA SER A 178 20.29 -17.60 -1.91
C SER A 178 20.33 -16.23 -2.59
N SER A 179 21.11 -16.07 -3.66
CA SER A 179 21.16 -14.84 -4.46
C SER A 179 19.80 -14.50 -5.09
N PHE A 180 19.06 -15.49 -5.59
CA PHE A 180 17.71 -15.27 -6.15
C PHE A 180 16.69 -14.86 -5.09
N LEU A 181 16.85 -15.30 -3.84
CA LEU A 181 15.95 -14.95 -2.74
C LEU A 181 16.26 -13.56 -2.17
N THR A 182 17.53 -13.23 -1.99
CA THR A 182 17.93 -12.11 -1.14
C THR A 182 18.41 -10.86 -1.87
N LEU A 183 19.05 -10.97 -3.04
CA LEU A 183 19.61 -9.79 -3.73
C LEU A 183 18.52 -8.89 -4.31
N PRO A 184 18.48 -7.59 -3.99
CA PRO A 184 17.47 -6.64 -4.46
C PRO A 184 17.72 -6.21 -5.92
N LEU A 185 17.78 -7.17 -6.83
CA LEU A 185 17.98 -6.99 -8.26
C LEU A 185 16.81 -7.61 -9.02
N ASP A 186 16.55 -7.07 -10.21
CA ASP A 186 15.57 -7.63 -11.14
C ASP A 186 16.06 -9.00 -11.66
N LEU A 187 15.15 -9.80 -12.22
CA LEU A 187 15.45 -11.15 -12.72
C LEU A 187 16.58 -11.18 -13.77
N GLY A 188 16.65 -10.18 -14.66
CA GLY A 188 17.64 -10.14 -15.75
C GLY A 188 19.10 -10.08 -15.29
N PRO A 189 19.49 -9.10 -14.45
CA PRO A 189 20.79 -9.08 -13.80
C PRO A 189 21.12 -10.36 -13.01
N LEU A 190 20.16 -10.91 -12.24
CA LEU A 190 20.37 -12.13 -11.47
C LEU A 190 20.77 -13.32 -12.34
N LEU A 191 20.04 -13.56 -13.43
CA LEU A 191 20.37 -14.63 -14.38
C LEU A 191 21.77 -14.49 -14.98
N ARG A 192 22.18 -13.25 -15.34
CA ARG A 192 23.52 -12.99 -15.88
C ARG A 192 24.62 -13.23 -14.84
N LEU A 193 24.40 -12.79 -13.61
CA LEU A 193 25.33 -13.00 -12.50
C LEU A 193 25.48 -14.49 -12.17
N THR A 194 24.37 -15.24 -12.11
CA THR A 194 24.41 -16.70 -11.90
C THR A 194 25.15 -17.41 -13.02
N ALA A 195 24.85 -17.11 -14.30
CA ALA A 195 25.55 -17.72 -15.43
C ALA A 195 27.07 -17.44 -15.40
N LEU A 196 27.45 -16.21 -15.05
CA LEU A 196 28.85 -15.82 -14.90
C LEU A 196 29.54 -16.58 -13.75
N SER A 197 28.89 -16.61 -12.58
CA SER A 197 29.37 -17.29 -11.37
C SER A 197 29.58 -18.78 -11.60
N SER A 198 28.56 -19.48 -12.09
CA SER A 198 28.62 -20.91 -12.41
C SER A 198 29.65 -21.21 -13.50
N GLY A 199 29.75 -20.37 -14.54
CA GLY A 199 30.72 -20.54 -15.62
C GLY A 199 32.16 -20.40 -15.14
N ILE A 200 32.46 -19.37 -14.34
CA ILE A 200 33.79 -19.18 -13.75
C ILE A 200 34.12 -20.35 -12.81
N HIS A 201 33.19 -20.73 -11.93
CA HIS A 201 33.41 -21.84 -10.99
C HIS A 201 33.72 -23.16 -11.73
N THR A 202 32.90 -23.55 -12.71
CA THR A 202 33.13 -24.76 -13.52
C THR A 202 34.45 -24.69 -14.29
N LEU A 203 34.82 -23.51 -14.82
CA LEU A 203 36.08 -23.34 -15.53
C LEU A 203 37.29 -23.52 -14.61
N VAL A 204 37.31 -22.85 -13.45
CA VAL A 204 38.43 -22.95 -12.51
C VAL A 204 38.51 -24.37 -11.92
N LEU A 205 37.37 -24.99 -11.60
CA LEU A 205 37.32 -26.39 -11.16
C LEU A 205 37.87 -27.34 -12.24
N GLY A 206 37.46 -27.18 -13.50
CA GLY A 206 37.95 -27.99 -14.61
C GLY A 206 39.45 -27.83 -14.84
N VAL A 207 39.98 -26.60 -14.80
CA VAL A 207 41.42 -26.32 -14.97
C VAL A 207 42.23 -26.88 -13.80
N THR A 208 41.79 -26.67 -12.56
CA THR A 208 42.51 -27.14 -11.37
C THR A 208 42.59 -28.67 -11.34
N VAL A 209 41.51 -29.37 -11.66
CA VAL A 209 41.52 -30.84 -11.71
C VAL A 209 42.37 -31.35 -12.90
N ALA A 210 42.25 -30.71 -14.08
CA ALA A 210 43.02 -31.11 -15.26
C ALA A 210 44.54 -30.93 -15.08
N GLN A 211 44.99 -29.89 -14.36
CA GLN A 211 46.41 -29.65 -14.08
C GLN A 211 47.03 -30.69 -13.14
N LYS A 212 46.24 -31.36 -12.28
CA LYS A 212 46.76 -32.39 -11.35
C LYS A 212 46.77 -33.79 -11.98
N SER A 213 45.89 -34.07 -12.94
CA SER A 213 45.71 -35.38 -13.57
C SER A 213 46.60 -35.59 -14.81
N GLU A 214 47.82 -35.05 -14.82
CA GLU A 214 48.69 -34.99 -16.01
C GLU A 214 49.15 -36.38 -16.53
N ASP A 215 48.94 -37.47 -15.78
CA ASP A 215 49.41 -38.82 -16.11
C ASP A 215 48.33 -39.91 -16.32
N ASP A 216 47.02 -39.64 -16.17
CA ASP A 216 45.99 -40.69 -16.25
C ASP A 216 44.85 -40.42 -17.25
N LEU A 217 44.45 -41.45 -17.99
CA LEU A 217 43.51 -41.44 -19.13
C LEU A 217 42.03 -41.25 -18.70
N GLN A 218 41.75 -40.31 -17.77
CA GLN A 218 40.45 -40.11 -17.13
C GLN A 218 39.62 -38.93 -17.68
N GLY A 219 40.03 -38.33 -18.81
CA GLY A 219 39.32 -37.21 -19.46
C GLY A 219 37.78 -37.35 -19.59
N PRO A 220 37.21 -38.49 -20.03
CA PRO A 220 35.75 -38.63 -20.14
C PRO A 220 35.03 -38.64 -18.78
N MET A 221 35.68 -39.10 -17.71
CA MET A 221 35.11 -39.09 -16.36
C MET A 221 35.04 -37.65 -15.80
N LEU A 222 36.08 -36.84 -16.04
CA LEU A 222 36.09 -35.43 -15.66
C LEU A 222 35.00 -34.63 -16.37
N VAL A 223 34.83 -34.84 -17.68
CA VAL A 223 33.77 -34.16 -18.45
C VAL A 223 32.38 -34.53 -17.93
N ARG A 224 32.15 -35.81 -17.61
CA ARG A 224 30.89 -36.28 -17.02
C ARG A 224 30.62 -35.63 -15.66
N GLN A 225 31.63 -35.53 -14.80
CA GLN A 225 31.53 -34.84 -13.50
C GLN A 225 31.21 -33.35 -13.65
N LEU A 226 31.86 -32.65 -14.59
CA LEU A 226 31.58 -31.24 -14.86
C LEU A 226 30.16 -31.03 -15.40
N LEU A 227 29.66 -31.95 -16.25
CA LEU A 227 28.28 -31.94 -16.72
C LEU A 227 27.27 -32.15 -15.58
N ALA A 228 27.57 -33.06 -14.64
CA ALA A 228 26.77 -33.26 -13.43
C ALA A 228 26.68 -31.98 -12.58
N ASN A 229 27.81 -31.28 -12.38
CA ASN A 229 27.84 -30.01 -11.65
C ASN A 229 27.02 -28.92 -12.35
N MET A 230 27.07 -28.85 -13.69
CA MET A 230 26.24 -27.92 -14.46
C MET A 230 24.75 -28.21 -14.29
N MET A 231 24.33 -29.48 -14.17
CA MET A 231 22.94 -29.82 -13.86
C MET A 231 22.52 -29.35 -12.46
N LEU A 232 23.40 -29.44 -11.46
CA LEU A 232 23.13 -28.89 -10.13
C LEU A 232 23.00 -27.37 -10.12
N TYR A 233 23.82 -26.66 -10.90
CA TYR A 233 23.69 -25.20 -11.04
C TYR A 233 22.40 -24.81 -11.77
N LEU A 234 22.02 -25.55 -12.81
CA LEU A 234 20.74 -25.37 -13.49
C LEU A 234 19.55 -25.66 -12.56
N CYS A 235 19.66 -26.65 -11.68
CA CYS A 235 18.67 -26.93 -10.63
C CYS A 235 18.49 -25.73 -9.69
N SER A 236 19.60 -25.27 -9.09
CA SER A 236 19.61 -24.13 -8.17
C SER A 236 19.06 -22.85 -8.83
N ALA A 237 19.46 -22.58 -10.08
CA ALA A 237 18.93 -21.45 -10.85
C ALA A 237 17.43 -21.61 -11.16
N SER A 238 16.96 -22.80 -11.55
CA SER A 238 15.55 -23.03 -11.88
C SER A 238 14.64 -22.87 -10.67
N VAL A 239 15.03 -23.43 -9.52
CA VAL A 239 14.32 -23.26 -8.25
C VAL A 239 14.38 -21.80 -7.81
N GLY A 240 15.54 -21.14 -7.92
CA GLY A 240 15.72 -19.72 -7.61
C GLY A 240 14.82 -18.80 -8.44
N VAL A 241 14.71 -19.04 -9.75
CA VAL A 241 13.80 -18.30 -10.65
C VAL A 241 12.34 -18.51 -10.26
N LEU A 242 11.94 -19.75 -9.95
CA LEU A 242 10.57 -20.05 -9.52
C LEU A 242 10.26 -19.36 -8.19
N SER A 243 11.16 -19.41 -7.20
CA SER A 243 11.01 -18.70 -5.93
C SER A 243 10.97 -17.18 -6.09
N TYR A 244 11.83 -16.60 -6.94
CA TYR A 244 11.79 -15.17 -7.28
C TYR A 244 10.42 -14.78 -7.84
N TYR A 245 9.89 -15.58 -8.76
CA TYR A 245 8.60 -15.31 -9.38
C TYR A 245 7.42 -15.39 -8.40
N MET A 246 7.45 -16.36 -7.49
CA MET A 246 6.45 -16.45 -6.41
C MET A 246 6.51 -15.22 -5.50
N ALA A 247 7.71 -14.76 -5.14
CA ALA A 247 7.89 -13.56 -4.33
C ALA A 247 7.41 -12.30 -5.06
N ASP A 248 7.83 -12.07 -6.30
CA ASP A 248 7.42 -10.92 -7.13
C ASP A 248 5.89 -10.83 -7.21
N ARG A 249 5.21 -11.96 -7.50
CA ARG A 249 3.75 -12.01 -7.51
C ARG A 249 3.12 -11.66 -6.17
N LYS A 250 3.62 -12.23 -5.07
CA LYS A 250 3.10 -11.91 -3.72
C LYS A 250 3.22 -10.41 -3.43
N TYR A 251 4.36 -9.79 -3.74
CA TYR A 251 4.55 -8.35 -3.56
C TYR A 251 3.69 -7.51 -4.50
N ARG A 252 3.48 -7.93 -5.76
CA ARG A 252 2.58 -7.22 -6.69
C ARG A 252 1.14 -7.21 -6.19
N THR A 253 0.66 -8.34 -5.67
CA THR A 253 -0.70 -8.43 -5.11
C THR A 253 -0.84 -7.53 -3.90
N ALA A 254 0.08 -7.61 -2.94
CA ALA A 254 0.06 -6.76 -1.74
C ALA A 254 0.13 -5.26 -2.09
N PHE A 255 0.95 -4.90 -3.09
CA PHE A 255 1.04 -3.53 -3.59
C PHE A 255 -0.28 -3.03 -4.20
N LEU A 256 -0.97 -3.87 -4.98
CA LEU A 256 -2.27 -3.52 -5.57
C LEU A 256 -3.35 -3.38 -4.49
N GLU A 257 -3.39 -4.26 -3.50
CA GLU A 257 -4.32 -4.19 -2.37
C GLU A 257 -4.10 -2.91 -1.55
N ALA A 258 -2.83 -2.55 -1.28
CA ALA A 258 -2.49 -1.30 -0.62
C ALA A 258 -2.95 -0.08 -1.42
N ARG A 259 -2.75 -0.09 -2.74
CA ARG A 259 -3.22 0.98 -3.63
C ARG A 259 -4.75 1.09 -3.63
N GLN A 260 -5.46 -0.03 -3.69
CA GLN A 260 -6.93 -0.06 -3.66
C GLN A 260 -7.48 0.47 -2.35
N SER A 261 -6.90 0.03 -1.22
CA SER A 261 -7.25 0.53 0.11
C SER A 261 -7.06 2.04 0.22
N LEU A 262 -5.95 2.57 -0.30
CA LEU A 262 -5.70 4.01 -0.32
C LEU A 262 -6.70 4.76 -1.20
N GLN A 263 -7.02 4.23 -2.38
CA GLN A 263 -7.99 4.86 -3.28
C GLN A 263 -9.37 4.97 -2.61
N VAL A 264 -9.84 3.89 -1.98
CA VAL A 264 -11.10 3.89 -1.22
C VAL A 264 -11.04 4.89 -0.07
N LYS A 265 -9.92 4.96 0.66
CA LYS A 265 -9.75 5.92 1.75
C LYS A 265 -9.87 7.37 1.28
N VAL A 266 -9.23 7.72 0.17
CA VAL A 266 -9.30 9.09 -0.41
C VAL A 266 -10.73 9.41 -0.84
N THR A 267 -11.41 8.50 -1.54
CA THR A 267 -12.82 8.71 -1.93
C THR A 267 -13.72 8.90 -0.72
N LEU A 268 -13.54 8.10 0.34
CA LEU A 268 -14.31 8.27 1.59
C LEU A 268 -14.03 9.61 2.29
N GLU A 269 -12.79 10.09 2.29
CA GLU A 269 -12.44 11.41 2.83
C GLU A 269 -13.10 12.55 2.04
N GLU A 270 -13.10 12.46 0.71
CA GLU A 270 -13.77 13.42 -0.17
C GLU A 270 -15.28 13.43 0.03
N GLU A 271 -15.93 12.26 0.04
CA GLU A 271 -17.37 12.13 0.32
C GLU A 271 -17.72 12.63 1.73
N SER A 272 -16.89 12.34 2.73
CA SER A 272 -17.08 12.83 4.10
C SER A 272 -17.00 14.35 4.17
N THR A 273 -16.07 14.97 3.44
CA THR A 273 -15.92 16.43 3.41
C THR A 273 -17.12 17.08 2.71
N GLN A 274 -17.59 16.52 1.60
CA GLN A 274 -18.80 16.99 0.92
C GLN A 274 -20.04 16.88 1.81
N GLN A 275 -20.18 15.77 2.55
CA GLN A 275 -21.27 15.61 3.52
C GLN A 275 -21.21 16.64 4.65
N GLU A 276 -20.01 16.95 5.15
CA GLU A 276 -19.80 17.97 6.18
C GLU A 276 -20.15 19.37 5.67
N GLU A 277 -19.70 19.75 4.47
CA GLU A 277 -20.04 21.03 3.84
C GLU A 277 -21.56 21.19 3.63
N LEU A 278 -22.23 20.15 3.14
CA LEU A 278 -23.69 20.15 2.97
C LEU A 278 -24.41 20.26 4.31
N LEU A 279 -23.94 19.58 5.35
CA LEU A 279 -24.52 19.68 6.69
C LEU A 279 -24.39 21.10 7.27
N LEU A 280 -23.20 21.70 7.14
CA LEU A 280 -22.92 23.06 7.60
C LEU A 280 -23.68 24.14 6.80
N SER A 281 -24.10 23.84 5.57
CA SER A 281 -24.96 24.74 4.79
C SER A 281 -26.39 24.87 5.34
N ILE A 282 -26.85 23.88 6.12
CA ILE A 282 -28.20 23.82 6.67
C ILE A 282 -28.21 24.16 8.16
N LEU A 283 -27.17 23.76 8.89
CA LEU A 283 -27.09 23.84 10.34
C LEU A 283 -25.86 24.65 10.79
N PRO A 284 -25.97 25.47 11.86
CA PRO A 284 -24.82 26.07 12.50
C PRO A 284 -23.82 25.01 12.99
N LYS A 285 -22.53 25.29 12.84
CA LYS A 285 -21.43 24.36 13.13
C LYS A 285 -21.51 23.69 14.51
N HIS A 286 -21.77 24.46 15.56
CA HIS A 286 -21.84 23.92 16.92
C HIS A 286 -22.94 22.86 17.10
N ILE A 287 -24.10 23.04 16.45
CA ILE A 287 -25.20 22.06 16.50
C ILE A 287 -24.87 20.86 15.61
N ALA A 288 -24.30 21.10 14.43
CA ALA A 288 -23.86 20.02 13.53
C ALA A 288 -22.86 19.09 14.21
N ASP A 289 -21.87 19.64 14.93
CA ASP A 289 -20.86 18.88 15.66
C ASP A 289 -21.49 18.06 16.81
N GLU A 290 -22.38 18.68 17.59
CA GLU A 290 -23.09 17.99 18.68
C GLU A 290 -24.00 16.87 18.15
N MET A 291 -24.69 17.11 17.04
CA MET A 291 -25.53 16.10 16.36
C MET A 291 -24.69 14.93 15.85
N LEU A 292 -23.57 15.19 15.17
CA LEU A 292 -22.66 14.16 14.67
C LEU A 292 -22.06 13.33 15.81
N GLN A 293 -21.69 13.95 16.92
CA GLN A 293 -21.22 13.25 18.12
C GLN A 293 -22.32 12.38 18.74
N GLY A 294 -23.53 12.93 18.87
CA GLY A 294 -24.69 12.17 19.34
C GLY A 294 -24.99 10.93 18.48
N MET A 295 -24.91 11.08 17.15
CA MET A 295 -25.08 9.98 16.20
C MET A 295 -24.00 8.90 16.35
N LYS A 296 -22.72 9.31 16.50
CA LYS A 296 -21.60 8.38 16.70
C LYS A 296 -21.75 7.58 18.00
N ASN A 297 -22.11 8.25 19.09
CA ASN A 297 -22.31 7.61 20.38
C ASN A 297 -23.47 6.61 20.34
N GLN A 298 -24.62 6.98 19.75
CA GLN A 298 -25.76 6.07 19.58
C GLN A 298 -25.44 4.86 18.70
N ALA A 299 -24.69 5.05 17.60
CA ALA A 299 -24.26 3.96 16.73
C ALA A 299 -23.32 2.98 17.44
N SER A 300 -22.54 3.45 18.41
CA SER A 300 -21.65 2.60 19.22
C SER A 300 -22.39 1.84 20.33
N GLU A 301 -23.50 2.39 20.84
CA GLU A 301 -24.28 1.81 21.95
C GLU A 301 -25.38 0.85 21.48
N LEU A 302 -26.05 1.13 20.36
CA LEU A 302 -27.07 0.27 19.76
C LEU A 302 -26.46 -0.46 18.56
N GLY A 303 -26.02 -1.71 18.76
CA GLY A 303 -25.47 -2.60 17.72
C GLY A 303 -26.45 -2.89 16.57
N GLY A 304 -26.69 -1.91 15.71
CA GLY A 304 -27.43 -2.03 14.45
C GLY A 304 -28.94 -2.26 14.55
N GLN A 305 -29.54 -2.29 15.74
CA GLN A 305 -30.98 -2.52 15.88
C GLN A 305 -31.78 -1.22 16.02
N GLN A 306 -32.50 -0.91 14.94
CA GLN A 306 -33.50 0.15 14.77
C GLN A 306 -33.02 1.56 15.16
N GLN A 307 -32.64 2.34 14.15
CA GLN A 307 -32.65 3.80 14.20
C GLN A 307 -34.03 4.29 14.65
N GLN A 308 -34.23 4.44 15.95
CA GLN A 308 -35.37 5.18 16.46
C GLN A 308 -35.25 6.59 15.92
N GLN A 309 -36.34 7.05 15.30
CA GLN A 309 -36.44 8.41 14.73
C GLN A 309 -35.91 9.43 15.75
N PHE A 310 -34.95 10.23 15.30
CA PHE A 310 -34.34 11.32 16.07
C PHE A 310 -35.43 12.12 16.79
N ASN A 311 -35.47 12.04 18.11
CA ASN A 311 -36.38 12.81 18.96
C ASN A 311 -35.62 13.78 19.88
N THR A 312 -34.30 13.87 19.73
CA THR A 312 -33.47 14.84 20.43
C THR A 312 -33.64 16.21 19.81
N MET A 313 -34.18 17.14 20.59
CA MET A 313 -34.42 18.51 20.19
C MET A 313 -33.25 19.38 20.68
N TYR A 314 -32.55 20.02 19.76
CA TYR A 314 -31.43 20.92 20.07
C TYR A 314 -31.97 22.34 20.17
N MET A 315 -32.03 22.89 21.39
CA MET A 315 -32.57 24.22 21.68
C MET A 315 -31.72 24.93 22.71
N TYR A 316 -31.33 26.17 22.40
CA TYR A 316 -30.49 27.00 23.26
C TYR A 316 -31.09 28.38 23.37
N ARG A 317 -31.10 28.91 24.60
CA ARG A 317 -31.54 30.28 24.87
C ARG A 317 -30.34 31.20 24.75
N HIS A 318 -30.47 32.24 23.92
CA HIS A 318 -29.47 33.27 23.71
C HIS A 318 -30.04 34.62 24.13
N GLU A 319 -29.36 35.29 25.04
CA GLU A 319 -29.73 36.61 25.55
C GLU A 319 -28.88 37.68 24.87
N ASN A 320 -29.39 38.92 24.80
CA ASN A 320 -28.70 40.07 24.22
C ASN A 320 -28.25 39.83 22.77
N VAL A 321 -29.18 39.38 21.92
CA VAL A 321 -28.97 39.26 20.49
C VAL A 321 -29.70 40.39 19.76
N SER A 322 -29.16 40.82 18.61
CA SER A 322 -29.84 41.79 17.74
C SER A 322 -30.41 41.10 16.53
N ILE A 323 -31.67 41.40 16.25
CA ILE A 323 -32.53 40.75 15.28
C ILE A 323 -32.83 41.78 14.19
N LEU A 324 -32.49 41.48 12.93
CA LEU A 324 -32.67 42.38 11.80
C LEU A 324 -33.60 41.78 10.75
N PHE A 325 -34.70 42.49 10.47
CA PHE A 325 -35.58 42.21 9.33
C PHE A 325 -35.37 43.28 8.26
N ALA A 326 -35.17 42.85 7.01
CA ALA A 326 -35.08 43.72 5.85
C ALA A 326 -36.08 43.28 4.79
N ASP A 327 -36.95 44.17 4.33
CA ASP A 327 -38.00 43.88 3.36
C ASP A 327 -37.96 44.84 2.16
N ILE A 328 -38.30 44.33 0.97
CA ILE A 328 -38.25 45.10 -0.27
C ILE A 328 -39.57 45.86 -0.46
N VAL A 329 -39.49 47.18 -0.39
CA VAL A 329 -40.62 48.05 -0.70
C VAL A 329 -40.85 48.09 -2.20
N GLY A 330 -42.09 47.82 -2.61
CA GLY A 330 -42.48 47.79 -4.03
C GLY A 330 -42.32 46.42 -4.69
N PHE A 331 -42.00 45.36 -3.95
CA PHE A 331 -41.82 44.01 -4.49
C PHE A 331 -43.05 43.46 -5.24
N THR A 332 -44.26 43.75 -4.79
CA THR A 332 -45.50 43.34 -5.49
C THR A 332 -45.58 43.94 -6.90
N GLN A 333 -45.17 45.20 -7.06
CA GLN A 333 -45.14 45.85 -8.37
C GLN A 333 -44.02 45.26 -9.23
N LEU A 334 -42.82 45.06 -8.66
CA LEU A 334 -41.70 44.43 -9.34
C LEU A 334 -42.06 43.03 -9.86
N SER A 335 -42.59 42.17 -8.99
CA SER A 335 -42.98 40.79 -9.34
C SER A 335 -44.10 40.70 -10.38
N SER A 336 -44.96 41.73 -10.48
CA SER A 336 -45.99 41.81 -11.52
C SER A 336 -45.46 42.16 -12.91
N THR A 337 -44.26 42.77 -12.99
CA THR A 337 -43.65 43.28 -14.23
C THR A 337 -42.53 42.39 -14.77
N CYS A 338 -42.03 41.43 -13.99
CA CYS A 338 -40.97 40.50 -14.37
C CYS A 338 -41.49 39.08 -14.58
N SER A 339 -40.81 38.30 -15.42
CA SER A 339 -41.06 36.85 -15.46
C SER A 339 -40.58 36.18 -14.17
N ALA A 340 -41.18 35.03 -13.82
CA ALA A 340 -40.79 34.30 -12.61
C ALA A 340 -39.30 33.92 -12.60
N GLN A 341 -38.72 33.56 -13.75
CA GLN A 341 -37.30 33.19 -13.87
C GLN A 341 -36.38 34.39 -13.65
N GLU A 342 -36.72 35.55 -14.22
CA GLU A 342 -35.94 36.78 -14.04
C GLU A 342 -36.04 37.30 -12.61
N LEU A 343 -37.23 37.23 -12.01
CA LEU A 343 -37.45 37.61 -10.62
C LEU A 343 -36.61 36.75 -9.66
N VAL A 344 -36.63 35.43 -9.83
CA VAL A 344 -35.82 34.51 -9.01
C VAL A 344 -34.33 34.76 -9.20
N LYS A 345 -33.88 35.00 -10.44
CA LYS A 345 -32.47 35.32 -10.71
C LYS A 345 -32.05 36.62 -10.01
N LEU A 346 -32.88 37.67 -10.10
CA LEU A 346 -32.62 38.95 -9.45
C LEU A 346 -32.58 38.83 -7.92
N LEU A 347 -33.55 38.12 -7.33
CA LEU A 347 -33.57 37.84 -5.89
C LEU A 347 -32.35 37.04 -5.45
N ASN A 348 -31.95 36.03 -6.23
CA ASN A 348 -30.76 35.23 -5.91
C ASN A 348 -29.48 36.07 -5.94
N GLU A 349 -29.34 37.00 -6.90
CA GLU A 349 -28.20 37.93 -6.93
C GLU A 349 -28.22 38.91 -5.74
N LEU A 350 -29.39 39.46 -5.39
CA LEU A 350 -29.52 40.36 -4.24
C LEU A 350 -29.23 39.65 -2.92
N PHE A 351 -29.82 38.47 -2.70
CA PHE A 351 -29.61 37.72 -1.47
C PHE A 351 -28.18 37.16 -1.37
N ALA A 352 -27.52 36.84 -2.47
CA ALA A 352 -26.09 36.52 -2.45
C ALA A 352 -25.24 37.72 -2.01
N LEU A 353 -25.59 38.95 -2.43
CA LEU A 353 -24.95 40.17 -1.92
C LEU A 353 -25.23 40.38 -0.43
N PHE A 354 -26.44 40.11 0.04
CA PHE A 354 -26.76 40.17 1.47
C PHE A 354 -26.05 39.09 2.28
N ASP A 355 -25.84 37.90 1.75
CA ASP A 355 -25.05 36.86 2.42
C ASP A 355 -23.59 37.30 2.60
N GLN A 356 -23.00 37.98 1.60
CA GLN A 356 -21.65 38.56 1.72
C GLN A 356 -21.60 39.65 2.78
N LEU A 357 -22.55 40.59 2.75
CA LEU A 357 -22.64 41.65 3.78
C LEU A 357 -22.88 41.07 5.17
N ALA A 358 -23.64 39.97 5.27
CA ALA A 358 -23.91 39.29 6.53
C ALA A 358 -22.62 38.69 7.10
N GLU A 359 -21.77 38.09 6.27
CA GLU A 359 -20.45 37.60 6.68
C GLU A 359 -19.55 38.76 7.17
N ASP A 360 -19.48 39.85 6.41
CA ASP A 360 -18.68 41.05 6.73
C ASP A 360 -19.12 41.72 8.05
N HIS A 361 -20.40 41.66 8.37
CA HIS A 361 -21.00 42.24 9.58
C HIS A 361 -21.30 41.22 10.68
N HIS A 362 -20.77 40.00 10.58
CA HIS A 362 -20.93 38.93 11.58
C HIS A 362 -22.40 38.63 11.93
N GLN A 363 -23.25 38.57 10.91
CA GLN A 363 -24.66 38.23 11.00
C GLN A 363 -24.87 36.78 10.59
N LEU A 364 -25.66 36.05 11.37
CA LEU A 364 -26.16 34.74 10.98
C LEU A 364 -27.49 34.90 10.26
N ARG A 365 -27.53 34.54 8.97
CA ARG A 365 -28.80 34.42 8.23
C ARG A 365 -29.64 33.28 8.82
N ILE A 366 -30.87 33.59 9.20
CA ILE A 366 -31.83 32.59 9.69
C ILE A 366 -32.66 32.05 8.53
N LYS A 367 -33.35 32.94 7.82
CA LYS A 367 -34.28 32.55 6.76
C LYS A 367 -34.57 33.69 5.80
N ILE A 368 -34.94 33.32 4.58
CA ILE A 368 -35.54 34.22 3.60
C ILE A 368 -37.04 33.92 3.58
N LEU A 369 -37.86 34.94 3.80
CA LEU A 369 -39.31 34.86 3.86
C LEU A 369 -39.91 35.66 2.70
N GLY A 370 -39.96 35.05 1.52
CA GLY A 370 -40.39 35.75 0.30
C GLY A 370 -39.33 36.77 -0.13
N ASP A 371 -39.70 38.05 -0.08
CA ASP A 371 -38.88 39.23 -0.31
C ASP A 371 -38.15 39.75 0.94
N CYS A 372 -38.49 39.23 2.11
CA CYS A 372 -37.86 39.60 3.37
C CYS A 372 -36.63 38.75 3.69
N TYR A 373 -35.52 39.41 4.01
CA TYR A 373 -34.28 38.82 4.52
C TYR A 373 -34.18 39.00 6.03
N TYR A 374 -33.96 37.91 6.76
CA TYR A 374 -33.94 37.91 8.22
C TYR A 374 -32.64 37.30 8.78
N CYS A 375 -31.90 38.07 9.57
CA CYS A 375 -30.64 37.66 10.20
C CYS A 375 -30.52 38.14 11.66
N ILE A 376 -29.55 37.55 12.38
CA ILE A 376 -29.31 37.81 13.80
C ILE A 376 -27.81 37.97 14.07
N CYS A 377 -27.45 38.90 14.94
CA CYS A 377 -26.10 39.06 15.49
C CYS A 377 -26.06 38.65 16.97
N GLY A 378 -24.93 38.09 17.39
CA GLY A 378 -24.74 37.55 18.75
C GLY A 378 -25.13 36.06 18.89
N LEU A 379 -25.28 35.36 17.77
CA LEU A 379 -25.63 33.94 17.67
C LEU A 379 -24.80 33.28 16.53
N PRO A 380 -24.15 32.12 16.73
CA PRO A 380 -24.07 31.35 17.97
C PRO A 380 -23.14 31.95 19.03
N ASP A 381 -22.15 32.73 18.60
CA ASP A 381 -21.15 33.32 19.46
C ASP A 381 -21.62 34.68 19.98
N PHE A 382 -21.61 34.84 21.30
CA PHE A 382 -21.96 36.11 21.93
C PHE A 382 -20.97 37.21 21.53
N ARG A 383 -21.49 38.39 21.22
CA ARG A 383 -20.72 39.57 20.83
C ARG A 383 -21.32 40.80 21.49
N GLU A 384 -20.51 41.67 22.08
CA GLU A 384 -21.00 42.86 22.82
C GLU A 384 -21.52 43.97 21.90
N ASP A 385 -20.93 44.15 20.72
CA ASP A 385 -21.31 45.15 19.73
C ASP A 385 -22.30 44.62 18.68
N HIS A 386 -23.06 43.58 19.04
CA HIS A 386 -24.09 42.95 18.19
C HIS A 386 -25.10 43.96 17.61
N ALA A 387 -25.48 44.98 18.40
CA ALA A 387 -26.39 46.05 17.98
C ALA A 387 -25.78 46.96 16.91
N ALA A 388 -24.51 47.34 17.06
CA ALA A 388 -23.80 48.18 16.10
C ALA A 388 -23.58 47.46 14.77
N CYS A 389 -23.19 46.18 14.82
CA CYS A 389 -23.06 45.33 13.63
C CYS A 389 -24.37 45.20 12.86
N SER A 390 -25.50 45.07 13.58
CA SER A 390 -26.83 44.96 12.96
C SER A 390 -27.26 46.28 12.30
N ILE A 391 -26.97 47.42 12.92
CA ILE A 391 -27.25 48.72 12.28
C ILE A 391 -26.38 48.93 11.03
N ASN A 392 -25.08 48.62 11.11
CA ASN A 392 -24.17 48.74 9.96
C ASN A 392 -24.60 47.82 8.80
N MET A 393 -25.01 46.58 9.10
CA MET A 393 -25.62 45.68 8.12
C MET A 393 -26.85 46.32 7.46
N GLY A 394 -27.76 46.88 8.27
CA GLY A 394 -28.96 47.53 7.76
C GLY A 394 -28.67 48.72 6.84
N LEU A 395 -27.68 49.54 7.18
CA LEU A 395 -27.23 50.65 6.34
C LEU A 395 -26.64 50.13 5.01
N ALA A 396 -25.79 49.10 5.07
CA ALA A 396 -25.21 48.49 3.88
C ALA A 396 -26.27 47.84 2.97
N MET A 397 -27.30 47.22 3.53
CA MET A 397 -28.44 46.67 2.78
C MET A 397 -29.25 47.77 2.07
N VAL A 398 -29.50 48.90 2.73
CA VAL A 398 -30.15 50.07 2.13
C VAL A 398 -29.32 50.64 0.98
N ASP A 399 -28.00 50.68 1.11
CA ASP A 399 -27.12 51.11 0.02
C ASP A 399 -27.11 50.08 -1.12
N ALA A 400 -27.10 48.78 -0.80
CA ALA A 400 -27.06 47.68 -1.75
C ALA A 400 -28.32 47.57 -2.63
N ILE A 401 -29.50 47.99 -2.15
CA ILE A 401 -30.73 47.96 -2.96
C ILE A 401 -30.67 48.90 -4.17
N SER A 402 -29.76 49.89 -4.14
CA SER A 402 -29.49 50.75 -5.30
C SER A 402 -29.07 49.95 -6.55
N TYR A 403 -28.34 48.84 -6.38
CA TYR A 403 -27.96 47.93 -7.46
C TYR A 403 -29.19 47.38 -8.19
N VAL A 404 -30.24 46.98 -7.44
CA VAL A 404 -31.48 46.48 -8.03
C VAL A 404 -32.20 47.61 -8.77
N ARG A 405 -32.30 48.78 -8.14
CA ARG A 405 -32.93 49.98 -8.72
C ARG A 405 -32.31 50.36 -10.08
N GLU A 406 -30.98 50.33 -10.18
CA GLU A 406 -30.25 50.61 -11.42
C GLU A 406 -30.49 49.55 -12.50
N LYS A 407 -30.54 48.27 -12.11
CA LYS A 407 -30.67 47.14 -13.04
C LYS A 407 -32.09 46.97 -13.59
N THR A 408 -33.12 47.14 -12.74
CA THR A 408 -34.53 46.95 -13.13
C THR A 408 -35.21 48.23 -13.59
N LYS A 409 -34.63 49.40 -13.30
CA LYS A 409 -35.23 50.72 -13.54
C LYS A 409 -36.60 50.90 -12.87
N THR A 410 -36.84 50.17 -11.78
CA THR A 410 -38.04 50.29 -10.96
C THR A 410 -37.70 51.01 -9.65
N GLU A 411 -38.63 51.80 -9.12
CA GLU A 411 -38.48 52.46 -7.82
C GLU A 411 -38.69 51.48 -6.68
N VAL A 412 -37.70 50.61 -6.44
CA VAL A 412 -37.66 49.70 -5.29
C VAL A 412 -36.76 50.26 -4.20
N ASP A 413 -37.16 50.06 -2.95
CA ASP A 413 -36.42 50.51 -1.77
C ASP A 413 -36.41 49.41 -0.70
N MET A 414 -35.75 49.66 0.43
CA MET A 414 -35.64 48.70 1.53
C MET A 414 -36.14 49.32 2.84
N ARG A 415 -36.97 48.58 3.58
CA ARG A 415 -37.24 48.85 5.00
C ARG A 415 -36.37 47.93 5.84
N VAL A 416 -35.73 48.49 6.86
CA VAL A 416 -34.92 47.71 7.81
C VAL A 416 -35.38 47.99 9.22
N GLY A 417 -35.72 46.95 9.97
CA GLY A 417 -36.06 46.99 11.38
C GLY A 417 -35.07 46.19 12.22
N VAL A 418 -34.57 46.78 13.31
CA VAL A 418 -33.65 46.14 14.25
C VAL A 418 -34.21 46.19 15.66
N HIS A 419 -34.16 45.05 16.35
CA HIS A 419 -34.54 44.95 17.75
C HIS A 419 -33.55 44.07 18.52
N THR A 420 -33.22 44.47 19.74
CA THR A 420 -32.38 43.68 20.65
C THR A 420 -33.24 43.03 21.71
N GLY A 421 -33.04 41.72 21.90
CA GLY A 421 -33.78 40.92 22.88
C GLY A 421 -33.17 39.54 23.12
N THR A 422 -33.99 38.62 23.60
CA THR A 422 -33.65 37.22 23.87
C THR A 422 -34.32 36.32 22.84
N VAL A 423 -33.62 35.29 22.37
CA VAL A 423 -34.16 34.29 21.44
C VAL A 423 -33.92 32.86 21.93
N LEU A 424 -34.85 31.97 21.60
CA LEU A 424 -34.65 30.53 21.67
C LEU A 424 -34.29 30.04 20.27
N GLY A 425 -33.03 29.69 20.02
CA GLY A 425 -32.57 29.12 18.75
C GLY A 425 -32.50 27.60 18.82
N GLY A 426 -32.85 26.93 17.73
CA GLY A 426 -32.79 25.47 17.71
C GLY A 426 -33.11 24.84 16.36
N VAL A 427 -32.92 23.53 16.28
CA VAL A 427 -33.18 22.74 15.07
C VAL A 427 -34.51 21.99 15.21
N LEU A 428 -35.40 22.18 14.24
CA LEU A 428 -36.66 21.46 14.14
C LEU A 428 -36.68 20.50 12.95
N GLY A 429 -37.52 19.47 13.08
CA GLY A 429 -37.79 18.49 12.04
C GLY A 429 -37.06 17.17 12.24
N GLN A 430 -37.65 16.08 11.73
CA GLN A 430 -37.02 14.75 11.74
C GLN A 430 -36.43 14.35 10.38
N LYS A 431 -36.87 15.01 9.30
CA LYS A 431 -36.49 14.71 7.91
C LYS A 431 -35.95 15.91 7.15
N LYS A 432 -36.51 17.09 7.41
CA LYS A 432 -36.04 18.37 6.87
C LYS A 432 -35.63 19.22 8.06
N TRP A 433 -34.36 19.16 8.41
CA TRP A 433 -33.82 19.96 9.49
C TRP A 433 -33.80 21.43 9.07
N GLN A 434 -34.30 22.28 9.96
CA GLN A 434 -34.25 23.71 9.79
C GLN A 434 -33.84 24.32 11.13
N PHE A 435 -32.73 25.05 11.12
CA PHE A 435 -32.40 25.96 12.20
C PHE A 435 -33.32 27.19 12.10
N ASP A 436 -33.93 27.56 13.22
CA ASP A 436 -34.80 28.73 13.30
C ASP A 436 -34.77 29.28 14.74
N VAL A 437 -35.33 30.47 14.93
CA VAL A 437 -35.40 31.11 16.24
C VAL A 437 -36.83 31.50 16.61
N TRP A 438 -37.13 31.43 17.91
CA TRP A 438 -38.44 31.78 18.45
C TRP A 438 -38.31 32.74 19.62
N SER A 439 -39.05 33.84 19.58
CA SER A 439 -39.24 34.75 20.70
C SER A 439 -40.34 35.76 20.39
N THR A 440 -40.90 36.38 21.43
CA THR A 440 -41.68 37.62 21.29
C THR A 440 -40.83 38.74 20.69
N ASP A 441 -39.53 38.76 20.97
CA ASP A 441 -38.60 39.79 20.50
C ASP A 441 -38.36 39.70 18.98
N VAL A 442 -38.43 38.49 18.40
CA VAL A 442 -38.44 38.28 16.94
C VAL A 442 -39.68 38.93 16.32
N THR A 443 -40.82 38.82 17.00
CA THR A 443 -42.08 39.46 16.54
C THR A 443 -41.96 40.98 16.62
N VAL A 444 -41.38 41.52 17.69
CA VAL A 444 -41.11 42.96 17.81
C VAL A 444 -40.21 43.43 16.66
N ALA A 445 -39.11 42.73 16.36
CA ALA A 445 -38.21 43.07 15.25
C ALA A 445 -38.92 43.10 13.89
N ASN A 446 -39.77 42.11 13.61
CA ASN A 446 -40.61 42.09 12.42
C ASN A 446 -41.54 43.32 12.37
N LYS A 447 -42.16 43.68 13.50
CA LYS A 447 -43.00 44.90 13.58
C LYS A 447 -42.19 46.21 13.49
N MET A 448 -40.93 46.21 13.93
CA MET A 448 -40.01 47.32 13.69
C MET A 448 -39.73 47.51 12.21
N GLU A 449 -39.56 46.44 11.42
CA GLU A 449 -39.45 46.56 9.95
C GLU A 449 -40.75 47.11 9.37
N SER A 450 -41.90 46.52 9.72
CA SER A 450 -43.18 46.89 9.12
C SER A 450 -43.58 48.34 9.43
N GLY A 451 -43.21 48.84 10.61
CA GLY A 451 -43.37 50.25 11.02
C GLY A 451 -42.23 51.16 10.56
N GLY A 452 -41.25 50.63 9.83
CA GLY A 452 -40.07 51.33 9.33
C GLY A 452 -40.37 52.26 8.16
N ILE A 453 -39.45 53.20 7.93
CA ILE A 453 -39.52 54.12 6.79
C ILE A 453 -38.57 53.61 5.70
N PRO A 454 -38.98 53.54 4.42
CA PRO A 454 -38.11 53.11 3.33
C PRO A 454 -36.80 53.92 3.29
N GLY A 455 -35.68 53.24 3.05
CA GLY A 455 -34.34 53.83 3.00
C GLY A 455 -33.74 54.22 4.36
N ARG A 456 -34.38 53.83 5.47
CA ARG A 456 -33.92 54.14 6.84
C ARG A 456 -33.88 52.88 7.70
N VAL A 457 -32.92 52.84 8.63
CA VAL A 457 -32.82 51.78 9.65
C VAL A 457 -33.62 52.21 10.88
N HIS A 458 -34.65 51.42 11.23
CA HIS A 458 -35.56 51.66 12.34
C HIS A 458 -35.20 50.74 13.52
N ILE A 459 -34.95 51.32 14.69
CA ILE A 459 -34.46 50.61 15.88
C ILE A 459 -35.35 50.81 17.10
N SER A 460 -35.41 49.80 17.98
CA SER A 460 -36.12 49.90 19.25
C SER A 460 -35.31 50.63 20.33
N GLN A 461 -35.99 51.01 21.41
CA GLN A 461 -35.33 51.50 22.64
C GLN A 461 -34.28 50.52 23.16
N THR A 462 -34.59 49.22 23.22
CA THR A 462 -33.65 48.21 23.71
C THR A 462 -32.39 48.13 22.86
N THR A 463 -32.50 48.29 21.53
CA THR A 463 -31.33 48.37 20.66
C THR A 463 -30.52 49.62 20.96
N LYS A 464 -31.17 50.79 21.10
CA LYS A 464 -30.51 52.04 21.47
C LYS A 464 -29.73 51.94 22.78
N ASP A 465 -30.28 51.26 23.79
CA ASP A 465 -29.61 51.11 25.09
C ASP A 465 -28.33 50.26 24.99
N CYS A 466 -28.26 49.35 24.00
CA CYS A 466 -27.06 48.59 23.68
C CYS A 466 -26.07 49.33 22.77
N LEU A 467 -26.44 50.50 22.23
CA LEU A 467 -25.52 51.35 21.47
C LEU A 467 -24.70 52.20 22.44
N LEU A 468 -23.39 51.96 22.50
CA LEU A 468 -22.43 52.72 23.31
C LEU A 468 -22.16 54.14 22.73
N GLY A 469 -23.20 54.85 22.28
CA GLY A 469 -23.12 56.24 21.80
C GLY A 469 -22.56 56.44 20.39
N GLY A 470 -22.47 55.40 19.55
CA GLY A 470 -21.81 55.45 18.24
C GLY A 470 -22.65 55.95 17.05
N PHE A 471 -23.95 56.22 17.24
CA PHE A 471 -24.87 56.60 16.15
C PHE A 471 -25.77 57.77 16.55
N ASP A 472 -25.99 58.69 15.61
CA ASP A 472 -26.97 59.77 15.75
C ASP A 472 -28.38 59.22 15.48
N LEU A 473 -29.33 59.51 16.37
CA LEU A 473 -30.69 58.96 16.33
C LEU A 473 -31.74 60.06 16.40
N GLU A 474 -32.82 59.91 15.63
CA GLU A 474 -34.01 60.75 15.74
C GLU A 474 -35.22 59.93 16.23
N PRO A 475 -36.24 60.57 16.87
CA PRO A 475 -37.49 59.90 17.22
C PRO A 475 -38.13 59.26 15.98
N GLY A 476 -38.44 57.96 16.05
CA GLY A 476 -38.96 57.20 14.91
C GLY A 476 -40.47 57.20 14.79
N GLU A 477 -41.21 57.51 15.86
CA GLU A 477 -42.69 57.54 15.91
C GLU A 477 -43.36 56.27 15.34
N GLY A 478 -42.71 55.11 15.50
CA GLY A 478 -43.16 53.84 14.91
C GLY A 478 -44.56 53.40 15.34
N GLY A 479 -45.05 53.86 16.50
CA GLY A 479 -46.40 53.57 16.98
C GLY A 479 -47.52 54.13 16.10
N GLU A 480 -47.28 55.22 15.37
CA GLU A 480 -48.27 55.76 14.42
C GLU A 480 -48.43 54.88 13.17
N ARG A 481 -47.38 54.13 12.81
CA ARG A 481 -47.33 53.29 11.61
C ARG A 481 -47.57 51.82 11.90
N CYS A 482 -47.44 51.38 13.14
CA CYS A 482 -47.68 50.01 13.56
C CYS A 482 -48.42 49.94 14.89
N GLU A 483 -49.67 49.49 14.86
CA GLU A 483 -50.54 49.34 16.03
C GLU A 483 -49.90 48.49 17.14
N TYR A 484 -49.20 47.41 16.77
CA TYR A 484 -48.52 46.54 17.73
C TYR A 484 -47.45 47.27 18.55
N LEU A 485 -46.68 48.17 17.92
CA LEU A 485 -45.64 48.96 18.63
C LEU A 485 -46.28 49.97 19.58
N MET A 486 -47.43 50.53 19.20
CA MET A 486 -48.20 51.45 20.03
C MET A 486 -48.83 50.74 21.23
N GLU A 487 -49.51 49.61 21.03
CA GLU A 487 -50.12 48.80 22.09
C GLU A 487 -49.09 48.32 23.12
N LYS A 488 -47.88 47.97 22.67
CA LYS A 488 -46.78 47.54 23.54
C LYS A 488 -46.00 48.69 24.17
N GLY A 489 -46.28 49.95 23.80
CA GLY A 489 -45.61 51.13 24.34
C GLY A 489 -44.10 51.16 24.06
N ILE A 490 -43.66 50.64 22.90
CA ILE A 490 -42.24 50.54 22.56
C ILE A 490 -41.78 51.86 21.96
N ASN A 491 -40.85 52.54 22.62
CA ASN A 491 -40.19 53.72 22.07
C ASN A 491 -39.27 53.31 20.91
N THR A 492 -39.28 54.06 19.82
CA THR A 492 -38.54 53.73 18.59
C THR A 492 -37.77 54.92 18.04
N TYR A 493 -36.70 54.63 17.30
CA TYR A 493 -35.75 55.62 16.77
C TYR A 493 -35.34 55.29 15.35
N LEU A 494 -35.04 56.30 14.53
CA LEU A 494 -34.44 56.13 13.21
C LEU A 494 -32.97 56.52 13.26
N VAL A 495 -32.12 55.71 12.63
CA VAL A 495 -30.69 56.01 12.52
C VAL A 495 -30.49 57.13 11.50
N LEU A 496 -29.78 58.18 11.89
CA LEU A 496 -29.39 59.27 11.01
C LEU A 496 -28.10 58.87 10.29
N VAL A 497 -28.16 58.85 8.96
CA VAL A 497 -26.95 58.74 8.14
C VAL A 497 -26.32 60.13 8.11
N PRO A 498 -25.03 60.29 8.49
CA PRO A 498 -24.35 61.57 8.34
C PRO A 498 -24.43 61.98 6.86
N LYS A 499 -25.06 63.12 6.56
CA LYS A 499 -25.00 63.71 5.21
C LYS A 499 -23.52 63.96 4.91
N GLN A 500 -22.91 63.15 4.07
CA GLN A 500 -21.64 63.53 3.46
C GLN A 500 -21.88 64.86 2.75
N ALA A 501 -21.26 65.91 3.27
CA ALA A 501 -21.26 67.21 2.63
C ALA A 501 -20.74 67.02 1.21
N ALA A 502 -21.55 67.38 0.23
CA ALA A 502 -21.14 67.51 -1.16
C ALA A 502 -20.10 68.64 -1.26
N ASN A 503 -18.85 68.36 -0.87
CA ASN A 503 -17.69 69.16 -1.19
C ASN A 503 -17.00 68.52 -2.39
N GLY A 504 -16.96 69.27 -3.48
CA GLY A 504 -16.34 68.86 -4.72
C GLY A 504 -14.86 68.54 -4.57
N LEU A 505 -14.39 67.72 -5.52
CA LEU A 505 -13.00 67.48 -5.90
C LEU A 505 -12.12 66.74 -4.87
N ASN A 506 -12.23 65.40 -4.89
CA ASN A 506 -11.11 64.53 -5.26
C ASN A 506 -11.60 63.08 -5.39
N ALA A 507 -11.53 62.54 -6.60
CA ALA A 507 -11.84 61.15 -6.90
C ALA A 507 -10.74 60.23 -6.36
N ASN A 508 -10.89 59.77 -5.13
CA ASN A 508 -10.27 58.52 -4.68
C ASN A 508 -11.41 57.56 -4.32
N LYS A 509 -11.75 56.73 -5.30
CA LYS A 509 -12.69 55.61 -5.18
C LYS A 509 -12.26 54.71 -4.01
N PRO A 510 -13.17 54.28 -3.11
CA PRO A 510 -12.97 53.06 -2.35
C PRO A 510 -12.88 51.89 -3.33
N GLY A 511 -12.02 50.94 -3.03
CA GLY A 511 -11.65 49.83 -3.89
C GLY A 511 -12.85 49.15 -4.54
N MET A 512 -12.84 49.17 -5.87
CA MET A 512 -13.53 48.22 -6.71
C MET A 512 -13.25 46.82 -6.18
N LEU A 513 -14.27 46.15 -5.63
CA LEU A 513 -14.24 44.69 -5.50
C LEU A 513 -14.03 44.16 -6.91
N SER A 514 -12.81 43.67 -7.12
CA SER A 514 -12.39 42.99 -8.33
C SER A 514 -13.39 41.89 -8.64
N ASN A 515 -13.97 41.99 -9.83
CA ASN A 515 -14.76 40.97 -10.48
C ASN A 515 -13.90 39.70 -10.63
N THR A 516 -13.89 38.86 -9.60
CA THR A 516 -13.20 37.57 -9.58
C THR A 516 -14.26 36.48 -9.62
N ASN A 517 -14.38 35.85 -10.79
CA ASN A 517 -14.99 34.54 -11.06
C ASN A 517 -16.51 34.39 -10.89
N SER A 518 -17.28 35.03 -11.77
CA SER A 518 -18.65 34.63 -12.11
C SER A 518 -18.75 34.09 -13.54
N ASN A 519 -17.93 33.07 -13.85
CA ASN A 519 -17.95 32.34 -15.13
C ASN A 519 -18.20 30.82 -14.95
N GLN A 520 -19.09 30.43 -14.03
CA GLN A 520 -19.70 29.11 -14.07
C GLN A 520 -21.23 29.25 -14.05
N LEU A 521 -21.78 29.58 -15.21
CA LEU A 521 -23.20 29.42 -15.48
C LEU A 521 -23.39 28.23 -16.43
N ILE A 522 -24.22 27.31 -15.95
CA ILE A 522 -24.69 26.10 -16.62
C ILE A 522 -25.34 26.49 -17.95
N ASN A 523 -24.69 26.15 -19.08
CA ASN A 523 -25.27 26.27 -20.41
C ASN A 523 -26.18 25.07 -20.68
N THR A 524 -27.49 25.23 -20.46
CA THR A 524 -28.51 24.38 -21.07
C THR A 524 -28.94 24.96 -22.41
N THR A 525 -28.21 24.61 -23.47
CA THR A 525 -28.65 24.82 -24.86
C THR A 525 -29.05 23.51 -25.50
N VAL A 526 -30.36 23.33 -25.69
CA VAL A 526 -30.96 22.33 -26.57
C VAL A 526 -30.53 22.65 -28.01
N THR A 527 -29.86 21.71 -28.69
CA THR A 527 -29.61 21.81 -30.14
C THR A 527 -30.04 20.53 -30.86
N ASN A 528 -31.02 20.70 -31.76
CA ASN A 528 -31.35 19.79 -32.84
C ASN A 528 -30.46 20.11 -34.04
N GLY A 529 -29.93 19.08 -34.74
CA GLY A 529 -29.49 19.21 -36.13
C GLY A 529 -28.15 18.56 -36.52
N ASN A 530 -28.27 17.40 -37.17
CA ASN A 530 -27.38 16.66 -38.08
C ASN A 530 -25.97 17.19 -38.52
N ALA A 531 -25.04 16.21 -38.48
CA ALA A 531 -24.07 15.77 -39.51
C ALA A 531 -22.58 16.20 -39.48
N THR A 532 -21.73 15.16 -39.27
CA THR A 532 -20.40 14.84 -39.87
C THR A 532 -19.13 15.63 -39.50
N SER A 533 -18.31 15.08 -38.60
CA SER A 533 -16.88 14.67 -38.77
C SER A 533 -16.21 14.43 -37.39
N PRO A 534 -15.22 13.52 -37.23
CA PRO A 534 -14.65 13.21 -35.92
C PRO A 534 -13.45 14.12 -35.62
N GLN A 535 -13.66 15.16 -34.81
CA GLN A 535 -12.59 16.00 -34.28
C GLN A 535 -12.67 15.94 -32.75
N LEU A 536 -11.63 15.41 -32.10
CA LEU A 536 -11.53 15.31 -30.64
C LEU A 536 -11.80 16.68 -30.01
N THR A 537 -12.83 16.74 -29.16
CA THR A 537 -13.29 17.97 -28.52
C THR A 537 -12.42 18.36 -27.33
N ALA A 538 -12.21 19.67 -27.12
CA ALA A 538 -11.39 20.20 -26.01
C ALA A 538 -11.84 19.72 -24.61
N ALA A 539 -13.11 19.34 -24.45
CA ALA A 539 -13.64 18.75 -23.22
C ALA A 539 -12.98 17.40 -22.87
N ASP A 540 -12.67 16.56 -23.87
CA ASP A 540 -12.02 15.27 -23.66
C ASP A 540 -10.58 15.46 -23.16
N SER A 541 -9.87 16.47 -23.69
CA SER A 541 -8.49 16.78 -23.28
C SER A 541 -8.38 17.31 -21.84
N ILE A 542 -9.39 18.06 -21.38
CA ILE A 542 -9.43 18.56 -19.99
C ILE A 542 -9.74 17.40 -19.03
N GLN A 543 -10.67 16.52 -19.40
CA GLN A 543 -11.01 15.36 -18.58
C GLN A 543 -9.87 14.34 -18.50
N GLU A 544 -9.10 14.16 -19.57
CA GLU A 544 -7.92 13.30 -19.60
C GLU A 544 -6.77 13.89 -18.75
N ASN A 545 -6.54 15.20 -18.82
CA ASN A 545 -5.56 15.89 -17.98
C ASN A 545 -5.91 15.83 -16.48
N ASN A 546 -7.19 15.98 -16.12
CA ASN A 546 -7.64 15.88 -14.74
C ASN A 546 -7.45 14.45 -14.19
N LYS A 547 -7.78 13.43 -14.97
CA LYS A 547 -7.54 12.02 -14.60
C LYS A 547 -6.05 11.71 -14.44
N LEU A 548 -5.20 12.30 -15.27
CA LEU A 548 -3.74 12.13 -15.15
C LEU A 548 -3.18 12.81 -13.90
N ALA A 549 -3.67 14.00 -13.56
CA ALA A 549 -3.29 14.73 -12.35
C ALA A 549 -3.73 13.97 -11.08
N GLU A 550 -4.95 13.45 -11.07
CA GLU A 550 -5.49 12.62 -10.00
C GLU A 550 -4.66 11.34 -9.81
N GLU A 551 -4.30 10.66 -10.90
CA GLU A 551 -3.43 9.48 -10.84
C GLU A 551 -2.02 9.81 -10.33
N GLN A 552 -1.46 10.97 -10.67
CA GLN A 552 -0.17 11.41 -10.14
C GLN A 552 -0.22 11.69 -8.63
N GLU A 553 -1.28 12.33 -8.16
CA GLU A 553 -1.47 12.59 -6.73
C GLU A 553 -1.68 11.29 -5.94
N ILE A 554 -2.50 10.36 -6.46
CA ILE A 554 -2.67 9.02 -5.88
C ILE A 554 -1.32 8.29 -5.80
N ASN A 555 -0.52 8.34 -6.86
CA ASN A 555 0.80 7.70 -6.87
C ASN A 555 1.76 8.33 -5.85
N LYS A 556 1.72 9.65 -5.66
CA LYS A 556 2.52 10.36 -4.65
C LYS A 556 2.09 10.01 -3.23
N ARG A 557 0.78 9.99 -2.96
CA ARG A 557 0.23 9.56 -1.66
C ARG A 557 0.51 8.09 -1.40
N LEU A 558 0.42 7.24 -2.42
CA LEU A 558 0.78 5.82 -2.32
C LEU A 558 2.24 5.65 -1.94
N GLN A 559 3.13 6.43 -2.56
CA GLN A 559 4.55 6.42 -2.17
C GLN A 559 4.73 6.86 -0.72
N HIS A 560 4.02 7.90 -0.26
CA HIS A 560 4.07 8.33 1.14
C HIS A 560 3.51 7.26 2.11
N GLU A 561 2.34 6.70 1.84
CA GLU A 561 1.69 5.67 2.66
C GLU A 561 2.54 4.39 2.74
N LEU A 562 3.16 3.97 1.63
CA LEU A 562 4.07 2.82 1.63
C LEU A 562 5.32 3.10 2.48
N LEU A 563 5.86 4.33 2.43
CA LEU A 563 6.96 4.76 3.30
C LEU A 563 6.52 4.83 4.77
N GLU A 564 5.31 5.30 5.03
CA GLU A 564 4.77 5.41 6.38
C GLU A 564 4.50 4.04 6.99
N ARG A 565 3.91 3.10 6.24
CA ARG A 565 3.80 1.69 6.65
C ARG A 565 5.16 1.04 6.89
N GLU A 566 6.20 1.50 6.20
CA GLU A 566 7.59 1.05 6.41
C GLU A 566 8.28 1.73 7.61
N THR A 567 7.92 2.98 7.91
CA THR A 567 8.49 3.73 9.04
C THR A 567 7.74 3.42 10.34
N GLN A 568 6.45 3.10 10.25
CA GLN A 568 5.57 2.60 11.31
C GLN A 568 5.61 1.07 11.45
N GLN A 569 6.51 0.40 10.74
CA GLN A 569 6.48 -1.04 10.47
C GLN A 569 6.50 -1.91 11.74
N ILE A 570 5.44 -2.72 11.89
CA ILE A 570 5.47 -4.14 12.31
C ILE A 570 5.90 -4.44 13.76
N LEU A 571 6.34 -3.48 14.58
CA LEU A 571 6.80 -3.76 15.95
C LEU A 571 6.04 -3.06 17.10
N LYS A 572 5.31 -1.96 16.86
CA LYS A 572 4.74 -1.17 17.97
C LYS A 572 3.36 -1.62 18.45
N ASP A 573 2.47 -2.09 17.58
CA ASP A 573 1.09 -2.38 18.00
C ASP A 573 0.73 -3.88 18.05
N HIS A 574 1.37 -4.74 17.26
CA HIS A 574 1.02 -6.18 17.20
C HIS A 574 2.27 -7.06 17.26
N LYS A 575 2.61 -7.53 18.46
CA LYS A 575 3.81 -8.35 18.74
C LYS A 575 3.79 -9.63 17.88
N ILE A 576 4.78 -9.84 17.02
CA ILE A 576 5.04 -11.11 16.31
C ILE A 576 6.18 -11.82 17.03
N ASN A 577 6.09 -13.15 17.19
CA ASN A 577 7.17 -13.93 17.75
C ASN A 577 8.34 -14.06 16.74
N PRO A 578 9.58 -13.68 17.09
CA PRO A 578 10.68 -13.59 16.12
C PRO A 578 11.13 -14.95 15.57
N VAL A 579 10.86 -16.05 16.30
CA VAL A 579 11.28 -17.40 15.91
C VAL A 579 10.15 -18.19 15.26
N LEU A 580 8.96 -18.21 15.88
CA LEU A 580 7.80 -18.94 15.35
C LEU A 580 7.10 -18.19 14.20
N LEU A 581 7.38 -16.90 14.02
CA LEU A 581 6.73 -16.02 13.04
C LEU A 581 5.19 -15.97 13.17
N GLY A 582 4.65 -16.34 14.33
CA GLY A 582 3.22 -16.25 14.64
C GLY A 582 2.88 -14.98 15.41
N PHE A 583 1.62 -14.53 15.28
CA PHE A 583 1.12 -13.39 16.03
C PHE A 583 0.98 -13.74 17.52
N VAL A 584 1.32 -12.82 18.41
CA VAL A 584 1.11 -12.98 19.86
C VAL A 584 -0.38 -12.90 20.21
N ASP A 585 -1.18 -12.18 19.41
CA ASP A 585 -2.63 -12.15 19.53
C ASP A 585 -3.26 -13.36 18.82
N GLY A 586 -3.94 -14.19 19.61
CA GLY A 586 -4.61 -15.39 19.11
C GLY A 586 -5.76 -15.12 18.13
N LYS A 587 -6.45 -13.98 18.24
CA LYS A 587 -7.54 -13.63 17.30
C LYS A 587 -7.01 -13.27 15.92
N LEU A 588 -5.91 -12.50 15.88
CA LEU A 588 -5.22 -12.17 14.64
C LEU A 588 -4.60 -13.40 14.00
N GLU A 589 -4.01 -14.30 14.80
CA GLU A 589 -3.51 -15.59 14.28
C GLU A 589 -4.66 -16.44 13.70
N GLU A 590 -5.83 -16.48 14.34
CA GLU A 590 -7.00 -17.19 13.81
C GLU A 590 -7.48 -16.57 12.49
N GLN A 591 -7.62 -15.25 12.42
CA GLN A 591 -7.98 -14.54 11.20
C GLN A 591 -6.97 -14.77 10.06
N TYR A 592 -5.68 -14.62 10.34
CA TYR A 592 -4.61 -14.91 9.39
C TYR A 592 -4.62 -16.37 8.94
N SER A 593 -4.88 -17.30 9.87
CA SER A 593 -4.96 -18.73 9.54
C SER A 593 -6.15 -19.09 8.65
N SER A 594 -7.23 -18.30 8.72
CA SER A 594 -8.43 -18.44 7.89
C SER A 594 -8.27 -17.79 6.51
N GLU A 595 -7.24 -16.96 6.33
CA GLU A 595 -6.96 -16.27 5.08
C GLU A 595 -6.53 -17.25 3.99
N LYS A 596 -7.13 -17.11 2.81
CA LYS A 596 -6.99 -18.07 1.71
C LYS A 596 -5.74 -17.76 0.91
N GLU A 597 -4.73 -18.64 0.97
CA GLU A 597 -3.55 -18.53 0.11
C GLU A 597 -3.90 -18.99 -1.32
N LYS A 598 -4.16 -18.01 -2.20
CA LYS A 598 -4.47 -18.28 -3.61
C LYS A 598 -3.24 -18.87 -4.30
N ARG A 599 -3.38 -20.05 -4.92
CA ARG A 599 -2.38 -20.72 -5.80
C ARG A 599 -1.16 -21.29 -5.07
N SER A 600 -1.37 -21.95 -3.93
CA SER A 600 -0.28 -22.67 -3.23
C SER A 600 0.33 -23.80 -4.06
N GLY A 601 -0.44 -24.36 -5.01
CA GLY A 601 -0.05 -25.41 -5.94
C GLY A 601 1.27 -25.16 -6.68
N ALA A 602 1.63 -23.91 -6.96
CA ALA A 602 2.82 -23.60 -7.73
C ALA A 602 4.14 -23.80 -6.95
N ALA A 603 4.11 -23.78 -5.61
CA ALA A 603 5.28 -24.08 -4.78
C ALA A 603 5.68 -25.57 -4.88
N PHE A 604 4.72 -26.46 -5.12
CA PHE A 604 4.97 -27.89 -5.26
C PHE A 604 5.76 -28.24 -6.53
N CYS A 605 5.69 -27.39 -7.56
CA CYS A 605 6.48 -27.56 -8.79
C CYS A 605 7.99 -27.55 -8.50
N CYS A 606 8.45 -26.87 -7.42
CA CYS A 606 9.86 -26.88 -7.02
C CYS A 606 10.37 -28.31 -6.75
N CYS A 607 9.59 -29.15 -6.07
CA CYS A 607 10.01 -30.50 -5.68
C CYS A 607 10.28 -31.40 -6.89
N ILE A 608 9.43 -31.31 -7.92
CA ILE A 608 9.64 -32.05 -9.18
C ILE A 608 10.86 -31.53 -9.91
N ILE A 609 11.00 -30.21 -10.03
CA ILE A 609 12.16 -29.62 -10.72
C ILE A 609 13.45 -30.09 -10.05
N VAL A 610 13.50 -30.11 -8.72
CA VAL A 610 14.66 -30.59 -7.97
C VAL A 610 14.96 -32.04 -8.28
N LEU A 611 13.97 -32.93 -8.16
CA LEU A 611 14.18 -34.36 -8.39
C LEU A 611 14.55 -34.66 -9.85
N PHE A 612 14.05 -33.86 -10.80
CA PHE A 612 14.31 -34.04 -12.22
C PHE A 612 15.78 -33.76 -12.53
N PHE A 613 16.30 -32.66 -11.98
CA PHE A 613 17.71 -32.32 -12.14
C PHE A 613 18.64 -33.24 -11.36
N ILE A 614 18.22 -33.76 -10.20
CA ILE A 614 18.98 -34.81 -9.47
C ILE A 614 19.07 -36.07 -10.33
N THR A 615 17.95 -36.50 -10.92
CA THR A 615 17.93 -37.64 -11.84
C THR A 615 18.82 -37.41 -13.06
N ALA A 616 18.77 -36.20 -13.64
CA ALA A 616 19.64 -35.85 -14.76
C ALA A 616 21.13 -35.80 -14.37
N MET A 617 21.46 -35.34 -13.16
CA MET A 617 22.82 -35.38 -12.61
C MET A 617 23.30 -36.83 -12.47
N GLU A 618 22.47 -37.72 -11.94
CA GLU A 618 22.81 -39.12 -11.70
C GLU A 618 23.15 -39.88 -12.99
N VAL A 619 22.45 -39.57 -14.09
CA VAL A 619 22.78 -40.07 -15.45
C VAL A 619 24.23 -39.81 -15.83
N PHE A 620 24.81 -38.69 -15.40
CA PHE A 620 26.19 -38.35 -15.71
C PHE A 620 27.19 -39.02 -14.75
N ILE A 621 26.84 -39.26 -13.49
CA ILE A 621 27.72 -39.86 -12.48
C ILE A 621 27.82 -41.39 -12.67
N ASP A 622 26.71 -42.13 -12.56
CA ASP A 622 26.70 -43.60 -12.62
C ASP A 622 25.55 -44.17 -13.50
N PRO A 623 25.81 -44.47 -14.79
CA PRO A 623 24.79 -44.87 -15.77
C PRO A 623 24.38 -46.34 -15.64
N LEU A 624 25.07 -47.11 -14.80
CA LEU A 624 24.94 -48.57 -14.72
C LEU A 624 24.15 -49.05 -13.49
N LEU A 625 23.86 -48.17 -12.53
CA LEU A 625 23.16 -48.56 -11.31
C LEU A 625 21.63 -48.44 -11.48
N ALA A 626 21.03 -49.48 -12.05
CA ALA A 626 19.59 -49.53 -12.33
C ALA A 626 18.70 -49.25 -11.10
N VAL A 627 19.18 -49.55 -9.89
CA VAL A 627 18.46 -49.32 -8.63
C VAL A 627 18.19 -47.82 -8.40
N ASN A 628 19.17 -46.94 -8.64
CA ASN A 628 19.04 -45.49 -8.46
C ASN A 628 18.00 -44.89 -9.44
N TYR A 629 18.01 -45.35 -10.69
CA TYR A 629 17.02 -44.88 -11.68
C TYR A 629 15.60 -45.30 -11.31
N VAL A 630 15.42 -46.52 -10.78
CA VAL A 630 14.11 -47.00 -10.36
C VAL A 630 13.58 -46.21 -9.16
N THR A 631 14.40 -45.95 -8.14
CA THR A 631 14.00 -45.19 -6.96
C THR A 631 13.66 -43.74 -7.31
N LEU A 632 14.47 -43.08 -8.13
CA LEU A 632 14.24 -41.71 -8.60
C LEU A 632 12.99 -41.60 -9.49
N THR A 633 12.78 -42.56 -10.41
CA THR A 633 11.60 -42.58 -11.29
C THR A 633 10.30 -42.76 -10.48
N ILE A 634 10.32 -43.61 -9.46
CA ILE A 634 9.16 -43.76 -8.55
C ILE A 634 8.89 -42.44 -7.82
N GLY A 635 9.94 -41.79 -7.29
CA GLY A 635 9.82 -40.47 -6.66
C GLY A 635 9.23 -39.42 -7.60
N GLU A 636 9.69 -39.37 -8.85
CA GLU A 636 9.20 -38.45 -9.89
C GLU A 636 7.71 -38.64 -10.18
N VAL A 637 7.28 -39.89 -10.38
CA VAL A 637 5.87 -40.20 -10.64
C VAL A 637 5.00 -39.78 -9.45
N LEU A 638 5.42 -40.06 -8.22
CA LEU A 638 4.70 -39.67 -7.02
C LEU A 638 4.60 -38.14 -6.87
N LEU A 639 5.70 -37.41 -7.07
CA LEU A 639 5.68 -35.95 -7.03
C LEU A 639 4.83 -35.36 -8.17
N LEU A 640 4.89 -35.94 -9.38
CA LEU A 640 4.06 -35.54 -10.51
C LEU A 640 2.57 -35.67 -10.20
N ILE A 641 2.15 -36.76 -9.58
CA ILE A 641 0.76 -36.92 -9.12
C ILE A 641 0.40 -35.84 -8.09
N LEU A 642 1.26 -35.58 -7.11
CA LEU A 642 1.00 -34.57 -6.07
C LEU A 642 0.90 -33.16 -6.67
N THR A 643 1.79 -32.78 -7.60
CA THR A 643 1.76 -31.46 -8.24
C THR A 643 0.60 -31.29 -9.19
N VAL A 644 0.23 -32.30 -9.98
CA VAL A 644 -0.93 -32.21 -10.88
C VAL A 644 -2.21 -32.04 -10.07
N CYS A 645 -2.33 -32.75 -8.94
CA CYS A 645 -3.44 -32.58 -8.00
C CYS A 645 -3.49 -31.18 -7.38
N SER A 646 -2.36 -30.50 -7.16
CA SER A 646 -2.32 -29.16 -6.56
C SER A 646 -2.39 -28.03 -7.61
N LEU A 647 -1.95 -28.26 -8.84
CA LEU A 647 -1.91 -27.27 -9.92
C LEU A 647 -3.22 -27.17 -10.72
N ALA A 648 -4.09 -28.19 -10.62
CA ALA A 648 -5.32 -28.25 -11.42
C ALA A 648 -6.26 -27.03 -11.22
N ALA A 649 -6.27 -26.42 -10.02
CA ALA A 649 -7.02 -25.20 -9.75
C ALA A 649 -6.51 -23.98 -10.53
N ILE A 650 -5.24 -23.95 -10.93
CA ILE A 650 -4.65 -22.83 -11.70
C ILE A 650 -5.09 -22.88 -13.17
N PHE A 651 -5.30 -24.08 -13.71
CA PHE A 651 -5.66 -24.29 -15.12
C PHE A 651 -6.98 -25.07 -15.26
N PRO A 652 -8.12 -24.49 -14.84
CA PRO A 652 -9.42 -25.17 -14.79
C PRO A 652 -9.90 -25.66 -16.17
N ARG A 653 -9.42 -25.05 -17.26
CA ARG A 653 -9.77 -25.42 -18.64
C ARG A 653 -9.02 -26.67 -19.14
N MET A 654 -7.91 -27.03 -18.50
CA MET A 654 -7.05 -28.15 -18.91
C MET A 654 -7.39 -29.46 -18.20
N PHE A 655 -8.08 -29.41 -17.06
CA PHE A 655 -8.29 -30.55 -16.17
C PHE A 655 -9.79 -30.87 -15.96
N SER A 656 -10.09 -32.10 -15.53
CA SER A 656 -11.46 -32.54 -15.24
C SER A 656 -12.05 -31.75 -14.06
N LYS A 657 -13.36 -31.44 -14.12
CA LYS A 657 -14.08 -30.70 -13.06
C LYS A 657 -13.86 -31.29 -11.66
N ARG A 658 -13.80 -32.62 -11.52
CA ARG A 658 -13.55 -33.28 -10.23
C ARG A 658 -12.15 -33.00 -9.67
N LEU A 659 -11.14 -32.99 -10.53
CA LEU A 659 -9.76 -32.73 -10.13
C LEU A 659 -9.57 -31.25 -9.77
N VAL A 660 -10.21 -30.35 -10.51
CA VAL A 660 -10.24 -28.91 -10.19
C VAL A 660 -10.89 -28.69 -8.83
N SER A 661 -12.07 -29.26 -8.56
CA SER A 661 -12.73 -29.15 -7.25
C SER A 661 -11.87 -29.70 -6.10
N PHE A 662 -11.16 -30.80 -6.32
CA PHE A 662 -10.24 -31.37 -5.33
C PHE A 662 -9.03 -30.46 -5.07
N SER A 663 -8.43 -29.93 -6.13
CA SER A 663 -7.31 -28.97 -6.05
C SER A 663 -7.72 -27.68 -5.30
N VAL A 664 -8.94 -27.18 -5.56
CA VAL A 664 -9.52 -26.04 -4.86
C VAL A 664 -9.74 -26.33 -3.38
N TRP A 665 -10.19 -27.53 -3.04
CA TRP A 665 -10.34 -27.96 -1.65
C TRP A 665 -8.98 -28.00 -0.92
N ILE A 666 -7.90 -28.45 -1.59
CA ILE A 666 -6.54 -28.42 -1.04
C ILE A 666 -6.11 -26.97 -0.77
N ASP A 667 -6.30 -26.06 -1.73
CA ASP A 667 -5.91 -24.64 -1.60
C ASP A 667 -6.66 -23.95 -0.44
N HIS A 668 -7.96 -24.26 -0.26
CA HIS A 668 -8.79 -23.68 0.80
C HIS A 668 -8.55 -24.26 2.19
N THR A 669 -8.01 -25.47 2.30
CA THR A 669 -7.89 -26.17 3.59
C THR A 669 -6.44 -26.18 4.08
N ARG A 670 -6.10 -25.38 5.10
CA ARG A 670 -4.72 -25.28 5.64
C ARG A 670 -4.11 -26.63 6.01
N TRP A 671 -4.86 -27.49 6.71
CA TRP A 671 -4.37 -28.82 7.09
C TRP A 671 -4.12 -29.71 5.87
N ALA A 672 -4.97 -29.66 4.84
CA ALA A 672 -4.77 -30.42 3.61
C ALA A 672 -3.52 -29.94 2.86
N ARG A 673 -3.35 -28.62 2.68
CA ARG A 673 -2.17 -28.02 2.07
C ARG A 673 -0.88 -28.41 2.80
N ASN A 674 -0.86 -28.30 4.13
CA ASN A 674 0.30 -28.67 4.93
C ASN A 674 0.60 -30.18 4.82
N THR A 675 -0.42 -31.02 4.84
CA THR A 675 -0.26 -32.48 4.67
C THR A 675 0.30 -32.82 3.29
N TRP A 676 -0.17 -32.15 2.23
CA TRP A 676 0.36 -32.28 0.88
C TRP A 676 1.83 -31.84 0.80
N ALA A 677 2.18 -30.74 1.45
CA ALA A 677 3.56 -30.24 1.50
C ALA A 677 4.49 -31.23 2.21
N MET A 678 4.06 -31.75 3.36
CA MET A 678 4.79 -32.77 4.10
C MET A 678 4.96 -34.05 3.28
N ALA A 679 3.93 -34.48 2.54
CA ALA A 679 4.03 -35.65 1.65
C ALA A 679 5.05 -35.43 0.52
N ALA A 680 5.04 -34.25 -0.13
CA ALA A 680 6.01 -33.93 -1.18
C ALA A 680 7.45 -33.87 -0.64
N ILE A 681 7.67 -33.24 0.52
CA ILE A 681 8.97 -33.19 1.19
C ILE A 681 9.43 -34.61 1.56
N PHE A 682 8.54 -35.44 2.10
CA PHE A 682 8.85 -36.81 2.46
C PHE A 682 9.28 -37.64 1.25
N VAL A 683 8.53 -37.58 0.14
CA VAL A 683 8.87 -38.30 -1.10
C VAL A 683 10.22 -37.85 -1.64
N LEU A 684 10.46 -36.53 -1.72
CA LEU A 684 11.74 -35.99 -2.18
C LEU A 684 12.90 -36.46 -1.29
N THR A 685 12.73 -36.36 0.03
CA THR A 685 13.77 -36.72 1.01
C THR A 685 14.08 -38.21 0.95
N MET A 686 13.04 -39.06 0.89
CA MET A 686 13.23 -40.51 0.82
C MET A 686 13.87 -40.96 -0.49
N ALA A 687 13.53 -40.32 -1.61
CA ALA A 687 14.18 -40.59 -2.89
C ALA A 687 15.69 -40.30 -2.83
N VAL A 688 16.07 -39.16 -2.26
CA VAL A 688 17.49 -38.77 -2.10
C VAL A 688 18.20 -39.64 -1.06
N ILE A 689 17.56 -40.00 0.05
CA ILE A 689 18.18 -40.90 1.04
C ILE A 689 18.38 -42.30 0.45
N ALA A 690 17.41 -42.83 -0.28
CA ALA A 690 17.52 -44.13 -0.93
C ALA A 690 18.66 -44.17 -1.95
N ASP A 691 18.84 -43.08 -2.70
CA ASP A 691 19.98 -42.87 -3.59
C ASP A 691 21.31 -42.89 -2.83
N MET A 692 21.45 -42.08 -1.78
CA MET A 692 22.65 -42.04 -0.92
C MET A 692 23.01 -43.40 -0.29
N LEU A 693 22.00 -44.20 0.09
CA LEU A 693 22.19 -45.52 0.68
C LEU A 693 22.50 -46.62 -0.36
N SER A 694 22.15 -46.40 -1.63
CA SER A 694 22.41 -47.35 -2.71
C SER A 694 23.89 -47.34 -3.13
N CYS A 695 24.63 -46.30 -2.76
CA CYS A 695 26.08 -46.22 -2.85
C CYS A 695 26.75 -47.07 -1.75
N VAL A 696 26.88 -48.38 -1.98
CA VAL A 696 27.56 -49.31 -1.05
C VAL A 696 29.09 -49.11 -1.13
N PRO A 697 29.83 -48.93 -0.02
CA PRO A 697 31.30 -48.95 -0.03
C PRO A 697 31.82 -50.36 -0.34
N PRO A 698 32.98 -50.53 -1.01
CA PRO A 698 33.49 -51.86 -1.32
C PRO A 698 33.64 -52.67 -0.03
N SER A 699 32.99 -53.84 0.01
CA SER A 699 32.87 -54.68 1.19
C SER A 699 34.22 -55.12 1.72
N LEU A 700 34.53 -54.73 2.95
CA LEU A 700 35.74 -55.10 3.68
C LEU A 700 35.49 -56.46 4.37
N GLN A 701 35.80 -57.58 3.71
CA GLN A 701 35.75 -58.91 4.34
C GLN A 701 37.05 -59.18 5.10
N ILE A 702 36.96 -59.30 6.43
CA ILE A 702 38.07 -59.70 7.30
C ILE A 702 38.11 -61.23 7.33
N PHE A 703 39.13 -61.85 6.72
CA PHE A 703 39.42 -63.27 6.93
C PHE A 703 40.37 -63.44 8.11
N ASN A 704 40.01 -64.33 9.05
CA ASN A 704 40.85 -64.69 10.18
C ASN A 704 41.78 -65.83 9.76
N SER A 705 43.01 -65.49 9.36
CA SER A 705 44.10 -66.44 9.13
C SER A 705 45.04 -66.46 10.33
N THR A 706 45.62 -67.62 10.63
CA THR A 706 46.55 -67.87 11.75
C THR A 706 47.87 -67.09 11.72
N SER A 707 48.03 -66.12 10.81
CA SER A 707 49.19 -65.22 10.70
C SER A 707 48.86 -63.71 10.82
N GLY A 708 47.64 -63.35 11.24
CA GLY A 708 47.21 -61.96 11.46
C GLY A 708 46.32 -61.41 10.33
N PRO A 709 45.65 -60.26 10.54
CA PRO A 709 44.70 -59.72 9.57
C PRO A 709 45.45 -59.10 8.38
N VAL A 710 45.21 -59.61 7.18
CA VAL A 710 45.70 -59.04 5.91
C VAL A 710 44.52 -58.41 5.18
N LEU A 711 44.68 -57.13 4.80
CA LEU A 711 43.69 -56.33 4.08
C LEU A 711 44.03 -56.34 2.58
N GLU A 712 43.26 -57.06 1.77
CA GLU A 712 43.44 -57.07 0.32
C GLU A 712 42.15 -56.59 -0.37
N SER A 713 42.25 -55.52 -1.17
CA SER A 713 41.17 -54.97 -1.99
C SER A 713 41.07 -55.79 -3.27
N LEU A 714 39.98 -56.54 -3.45
CA LEU A 714 39.75 -57.33 -4.66
C LEU A 714 39.27 -56.42 -5.81
N GLY A 715 40.16 -56.11 -6.74
CA GLY A 715 39.82 -55.56 -8.06
C GLY A 715 39.34 -56.65 -9.03
N GLY A 716 38.30 -56.35 -9.82
CA GLY A 716 37.94 -57.10 -11.04
C GLY A 716 38.86 -56.77 -12.23
N PRO A 717 38.85 -57.55 -13.34
CA PRO A 717 40.09 -58.09 -13.90
C PRO A 717 40.60 -57.38 -15.17
N ARG A 718 41.89 -57.00 -15.19
CA ARG A 718 42.97 -57.53 -16.07
C ARG A 718 44.14 -56.53 -16.26
N LEU A 719 45.34 -57.11 -16.19
CA LEU A 719 46.66 -56.66 -16.73
C LEU A 719 47.33 -55.44 -16.06
N CYS A 720 48.30 -55.71 -15.16
CA CYS A 720 49.74 -55.63 -15.46
C CYS A 720 50.61 -55.82 -14.20
N THR A 721 51.38 -56.91 -14.21
CA THR A 721 52.75 -57.12 -13.68
C THR A 721 53.29 -56.30 -12.48
N GLU A 722 53.45 -57.03 -11.37
CA GLU A 722 54.60 -57.10 -10.42
C GLU A 722 55.11 -55.88 -9.61
N PRO A 723 55.69 -56.15 -8.41
CA PRO A 723 55.52 -55.32 -7.22
C PRO A 723 56.81 -54.61 -6.77
N LYS A 724 56.69 -53.47 -6.08
CA LYS A 724 57.77 -52.92 -5.24
C LYS A 724 57.27 -52.48 -3.87
N ALA A 725 57.45 -53.41 -2.93
CA ALA A 725 57.94 -53.24 -1.56
C ALA A 725 57.57 -51.95 -0.79
N LEU A 726 56.61 -52.09 0.12
CA LEU A 726 56.51 -51.28 1.33
C LEU A 726 57.59 -51.76 2.32
N GLN A 727 58.68 -50.99 2.44
CA GLN A 727 59.60 -51.10 3.58
C GLN A 727 58.86 -50.61 4.84
N LEU A 728 58.45 -51.55 5.68
CA LEU A 728 58.28 -51.32 7.11
C LEU A 728 59.68 -51.06 7.69
N HIS A 729 60.01 -49.81 7.99
CA HIS A 729 61.13 -49.50 8.87
C HIS A 729 60.65 -49.62 10.32
N GLY A 730 61.25 -50.57 11.03
CA GLY A 730 61.02 -50.82 12.44
C GLY A 730 61.52 -49.69 13.33
N CYS A 731 61.08 -49.75 14.58
CA CYS A 731 61.50 -48.93 15.71
C CYS A 731 62.99 -48.61 15.71
N ASP A 732 63.34 -47.36 16.05
CA ASP A 732 64.57 -47.08 16.77
C ASP A 732 64.32 -46.11 17.93
N VAL A 733 64.34 -46.69 19.12
CA VAL A 733 64.52 -46.02 20.41
C VAL A 733 66.01 -45.70 20.52
N THR A 734 66.42 -44.47 20.22
CA THR A 734 67.80 -44.04 20.48
C THR A 734 67.94 -43.56 21.92
N HIS A 735 68.38 -44.48 22.77
CA HIS A 735 69.15 -44.19 23.98
C HIS A 735 70.43 -43.44 23.59
N ARG A 736 70.66 -42.26 24.19
CA ARG A 736 71.97 -41.59 24.19
C ARG A 736 72.84 -42.20 25.29
N HIS A 737 73.98 -42.75 24.92
CA HIS A 737 75.14 -42.90 25.81
C HIS A 737 76.35 -42.25 25.14
N LEU A 738 77.02 -41.35 25.86
CA LEU A 738 78.46 -41.08 25.72
C LEU A 738 79.00 -40.61 27.08
N HIS A 739 80.07 -41.30 27.48
CA HIS A 739 81.12 -41.00 28.46
C HIS A 739 80.91 -41.19 29.98
N ALA A 740 81.44 -42.33 30.44
CA ALA A 740 82.57 -42.48 31.36
C ALA A 740 82.60 -41.61 32.65
N GLY A 741 82.41 -42.30 33.79
CA GLY A 741 82.75 -41.82 35.12
C GLY A 741 82.73 -42.98 36.11
N SER A 742 83.93 -43.39 36.53
CA SER A 742 84.26 -44.46 37.47
C SER A 742 83.65 -44.32 38.87
N GLY A 743 83.36 -45.45 39.53
CA GLY A 743 83.62 -45.61 40.97
C GLY A 743 82.44 -45.93 41.89
N GLN A 744 82.16 -47.24 42.02
CA GLN A 744 81.82 -48.04 43.24
C GLN A 744 80.77 -47.61 44.31
N PRO A 745 80.12 -48.62 44.95
CA PRO A 745 78.97 -48.53 45.88
C PRO A 745 79.47 -48.45 47.36
N PRO A 746 78.69 -48.47 48.47
CA PRO A 746 77.47 -49.26 48.81
C PRO A 746 76.39 -48.41 49.55
N ASP A 747 75.23 -48.85 50.06
CA ASP A 747 74.59 -50.12 50.44
C ASP A 747 73.08 -50.02 50.13
#